data_AF-A0AAN0JJM1-F1
#
_entry.id   AF-A0AAN0JJM1-F1
#
_cell.length_a   1.000
_cell.length_b   1.000
_cell.length_c   1.000
_cell.angle_alpha   90.00
_cell.angle_beta   90.00
_cell.angle_gamma   90.00
#
_symmetry.space_group_name_H-M   'P 1'
#
loop_
_entity.id
_entity.type
_entity.pdbx_description
1 polymer ?
#
loop_
_entity_poly.entity_id
_entity_poly.type
_entity_poly.pdbx_seq_one_letter_code
_entity_poly.pdbx_strand_id
1 'polypeptide(L)'
;MMDLHRRLESERKERGTSNTKALQLLAEVRENNKIAKEMRDTENKELSEQVQSALVQLEQERVSAVKRCQRAHEELKKKQIELDCCTAKVSDLKSRLAHARERSKIDTAHLQDKLQRLSDDSKKRIMTLHNEYAELQDRFTAVNKELKQLKELQIKQENASSSARVSVTSSRELEELKVELETQKQLTDQYSAKVLECEKELSLKTVQCQEMEKSLDLEATLKQSLQDKYDAILKELKCYEEAEGEEPKTTPTSSNTDDNISSLQEELLIQKQLTDEYNFKVLEYEKELGMKTVECQEMTEALKLEQNLNNKLYDDIYHLRQEHGKLQAAHMKLSKQLKTQESRAAEASKETEQALQDKAVIEEALELERTRMQIQLAQFTKLIDYRHNTPSAAKKRSNPKKGLKLSRKKRDPEKERSEWMILKDIAKNSKDNKGDNRVSRSPSISSILVDQATPGGQSVRSTRNNKPSVTPGATSSLVCSSSVAPTPSKSGIKRSAPDSSSAVLEHNIPHRWVIKSGAFHKSHSCSTCSGSIKHTQKYAKCAYCSFVVHQKCTSNTPNSCGLPLQLAAHLYPTSPSKRQCSQAMEDDNKENASFVSTSSMDSKMRRLSIDLVRCNSSIMSTGTDLSITSSMLASNDSNDDSLV
;
A
#
# COMPACT_ATOMS: atom_id res chain seq x y z
N MET A 1 71.59 50.78 -115.94
CA MET A 1 72.47 50.48 -114.78
C MET A 1 71.98 51.12 -113.48
N MET A 2 71.93 52.46 -113.36
CA MET A 2 71.64 53.11 -112.06
C MET A 2 70.31 52.70 -111.41
N ASP A 3 69.20 52.59 -112.14
CA ASP A 3 67.92 52.16 -111.56
C ASP A 3 67.94 50.76 -110.95
N LEU A 4 68.71 49.83 -111.53
CA LEU A 4 68.88 48.49 -110.97
C LEU A 4 69.59 48.57 -109.60
N HIS A 5 70.61 49.44 -109.51
CA HIS A 5 71.35 49.65 -108.27
C HIS A 5 70.49 50.33 -107.20
N ARG A 6 69.69 51.35 -107.58
CA ARG A 6 68.73 52.00 -106.67
C ARG A 6 67.67 51.02 -106.17
N ARG A 7 67.13 50.16 -107.05
CA ARG A 7 66.11 49.16 -106.70
C ARG A 7 66.66 48.10 -105.74
N LEU A 8 67.86 47.56 -106.03
CA LEU A 8 68.55 46.63 -105.13
C LEU A 8 68.85 47.24 -103.75
N GLU A 9 69.16 48.53 -103.69
CA GLU A 9 69.45 49.22 -102.42
C GLU A 9 68.17 49.55 -101.62
N SER A 10 67.06 49.87 -102.28
CA SER A 10 65.74 49.91 -101.62
C SER A 10 65.35 48.53 -101.09
N GLU A 11 65.45 47.48 -101.90
CA GLU A 11 65.14 46.10 -101.47
C GLU A 11 66.04 45.63 -100.31
N ARG A 12 67.30 46.09 -100.22
CA ARG A 12 68.19 45.82 -99.07
C ARG A 12 67.70 46.51 -97.80
N LYS A 13 67.21 47.75 -97.89
CA LYS A 13 66.68 48.50 -96.74
C LYS A 13 65.31 47.97 -96.30
N GLU A 14 64.48 47.56 -97.25
CA GLU A 14 63.23 46.84 -96.98
C GLU A 14 63.49 45.47 -96.34
N ARG A 15 64.45 44.68 -96.85
CA ARG A 15 64.88 43.43 -96.22
C ARG A 15 65.49 43.65 -94.84
N GLY A 16 66.31 44.69 -94.66
CA GLY A 16 66.90 45.05 -93.36
C GLY A 16 65.84 45.41 -92.33
N THR A 17 64.92 46.32 -92.66
CA THR A 17 63.82 46.71 -91.76
C THR A 17 62.81 45.59 -91.51
N SER A 18 62.56 44.73 -92.51
CA SER A 18 61.76 43.51 -92.33
C SER A 18 62.44 42.53 -91.37
N ASN A 19 63.74 42.28 -91.51
CA ASN A 19 64.51 41.45 -90.59
C ASN A 19 64.52 42.03 -89.16
N THR A 20 64.66 43.35 -89.00
CA THR A 20 64.58 44.01 -87.69
C THR A 20 63.21 43.81 -87.04
N LYS A 21 62.11 43.98 -87.80
CA LYS A 21 60.74 43.72 -87.32
C LYS A 21 60.53 42.25 -86.96
N ALA A 22 61.05 41.32 -87.77
CA ALA A 22 60.98 39.89 -87.49
C ALA A 22 61.74 39.52 -86.20
N LEU A 23 62.92 40.09 -85.97
CA LEU A 23 63.69 39.91 -84.73
C LEU A 23 62.95 40.49 -83.51
N GLN A 24 62.32 41.65 -83.64
CA GLN A 24 61.50 42.24 -82.58
C GLN A 24 60.29 41.35 -82.24
N LEU A 25 59.53 40.90 -83.24
CA LEU A 25 58.40 39.98 -83.04
C LEU A 25 58.85 38.65 -82.41
N LEU A 26 60.03 38.14 -82.77
CA LEU A 26 60.61 36.95 -82.13
C LEU A 26 61.02 37.20 -80.66
N ALA A 27 61.41 38.41 -80.29
CA ALA A 27 61.67 38.78 -78.90
C ALA A 27 60.35 38.91 -78.10
N GLU A 28 59.35 39.59 -78.65
CA GLU A 28 58.01 39.72 -78.06
C GLU A 28 57.33 38.35 -77.88
N VAL A 29 57.43 37.45 -78.86
CA VAL A 29 56.93 36.06 -78.74
C VAL A 29 57.68 35.26 -77.67
N ARG A 30 58.98 35.50 -77.46
CA ARG A 30 59.75 34.86 -76.38
C ARG A 30 59.30 35.35 -75.00
N GLU A 31 59.16 36.65 -74.81
CA GLU A 31 58.73 37.20 -73.52
C GLU A 31 57.26 36.84 -73.22
N ASN A 32 56.38 36.88 -74.22
CA ASN A 32 55.00 36.39 -74.05
C ASN A 32 54.94 34.90 -73.69
N ASN A 33 55.84 34.05 -74.24
CA ASN A 33 55.93 32.64 -73.83
C ASN A 33 56.48 32.47 -72.41
N LYS A 34 57.42 33.34 -71.98
CA LYS A 34 57.95 33.37 -70.62
C LYS A 34 56.86 33.78 -69.61
N ILE A 35 56.17 34.90 -69.84
CA ILE A 35 55.04 35.36 -69.02
C ILE A 35 53.95 34.29 -68.97
N ALA A 36 53.57 33.70 -70.12
CA ALA A 36 52.59 32.62 -70.15
C ALA A 36 53.07 31.34 -69.45
N LYS A 37 54.38 31.09 -69.29
CA LYS A 37 54.89 30.01 -68.42
C LYS A 37 54.78 30.41 -66.95
N GLU A 38 55.27 31.60 -66.59
CA GLU A 38 55.26 32.13 -65.23
C GLU A 38 53.83 32.16 -64.65
N MET A 39 52.84 32.62 -65.43
CA MET A 39 51.41 32.57 -65.07
C MET A 39 50.90 31.15 -64.78
N ARG A 40 51.21 30.16 -65.63
CA ARG A 40 50.82 28.76 -65.40
C ARG A 40 51.54 28.15 -64.20
N ASP A 41 52.80 28.51 -63.97
CA ASP A 41 53.56 28.04 -62.81
C ASP A 41 52.97 28.62 -61.51
N THR A 42 52.46 29.87 -61.51
CA THR A 42 51.69 30.44 -60.38
C THR A 42 50.31 29.80 -60.21
N GLU A 43 49.54 29.61 -61.29
CA GLU A 43 48.22 28.95 -61.25
C GLU A 43 48.33 27.51 -60.70
N ASN A 44 49.34 26.74 -61.15
CA ASN A 44 49.61 25.40 -60.65
C ASN A 44 50.01 25.40 -59.15
N LYS A 45 50.78 26.41 -58.71
CA LYS A 45 51.17 26.55 -57.30
C LYS A 45 49.98 26.88 -56.41
N GLU A 46 49.15 27.85 -56.80
CA GLU A 46 47.93 28.21 -56.07
C GLU A 46 46.95 27.03 -55.99
N LEU A 47 46.75 26.31 -57.10
CA LEU A 47 45.92 25.09 -57.13
C LEU A 47 46.49 24.00 -56.21
N SER A 48 47.81 23.80 -56.19
CA SER A 48 48.47 22.84 -55.30
C SER A 48 48.31 23.22 -53.83
N GLU A 49 48.42 24.50 -53.48
CA GLU A 49 48.23 25.00 -52.11
C GLU A 49 46.76 24.88 -51.66
N GLN A 50 45.79 25.17 -52.55
CA GLN A 50 44.37 24.96 -52.30
C GLN A 50 44.03 23.48 -52.06
N VAL A 51 44.51 22.57 -52.93
CA VAL A 51 44.32 21.12 -52.78
C VAL A 51 44.95 20.62 -51.48
N GLN A 52 46.16 21.07 -51.13
CA GLN A 52 46.82 20.65 -49.90
C GLN A 52 46.12 21.16 -48.64
N SER A 53 45.59 22.40 -48.66
CA SER A 53 44.71 22.90 -47.59
C SER A 53 43.43 22.08 -47.45
N ALA A 54 42.76 21.74 -48.56
CA ALA A 54 41.55 20.92 -48.54
C ALA A 54 41.81 19.50 -47.99
N LEU A 55 42.94 18.88 -48.35
CA LEU A 55 43.34 17.57 -47.82
C LEU A 55 43.57 17.61 -46.30
N VAL A 56 44.21 18.66 -45.77
CA VAL A 56 44.41 18.84 -44.32
C VAL A 56 43.08 19.03 -43.59
N GLN A 57 42.13 19.79 -44.16
CA GLN A 57 40.80 19.97 -43.58
C GLN A 57 40.01 18.65 -43.56
N LEU A 58 40.00 17.90 -44.66
CA LEU A 58 39.31 16.60 -44.73
C LEU A 58 39.92 15.56 -43.78
N GLU A 59 41.25 15.57 -43.57
CA GLU A 59 41.89 14.69 -42.59
C GLU A 59 41.54 15.07 -41.14
N GLN A 60 41.52 16.38 -40.82
CA GLN A 60 41.08 16.90 -39.52
C GLN A 60 39.62 16.50 -39.23
N GLU A 61 38.73 16.58 -40.23
CA GLU A 61 37.35 16.12 -40.13
C GLU A 61 37.23 14.60 -39.99
N ARG A 62 38.01 13.83 -40.76
CA ARG A 62 38.06 12.35 -40.68
C ARG A 62 38.46 11.89 -39.29
N VAL A 63 39.55 12.42 -38.73
CA VAL A 63 39.99 12.12 -37.36
C VAL A 63 38.93 12.52 -36.33
N SER A 64 38.24 13.65 -36.54
CA SER A 64 37.16 14.10 -35.65
C SER A 64 35.89 13.25 -35.76
N ALA A 65 35.58 12.70 -36.94
CA ALA A 65 34.50 11.74 -37.16
C ALA A 65 34.81 10.38 -36.50
N VAL A 66 36.03 9.85 -36.69
CA VAL A 66 36.49 8.61 -36.03
C VAL A 66 36.41 8.73 -34.51
N LYS A 67 36.90 9.84 -33.93
CA LYS A 67 36.81 10.12 -32.48
C LYS A 67 35.38 10.33 -31.97
N ARG A 68 34.39 10.59 -32.83
CA ARG A 68 32.96 10.58 -32.46
C ARG A 68 32.39 9.17 -32.52
N CYS A 69 32.68 8.43 -33.60
CA CYS A 69 32.27 7.04 -33.78
C CYS A 69 32.78 6.10 -32.67
N GLN A 70 34.05 6.21 -32.30
CA GLN A 70 34.65 5.41 -31.21
C GLN A 70 33.93 5.63 -29.87
N ARG A 71 33.61 6.88 -29.50
CA ARG A 71 32.88 7.19 -28.27
C ARG A 71 31.46 6.64 -28.28
N ALA A 72 30.74 6.77 -29.40
CA ALA A 72 29.40 6.20 -29.57
C ALA A 72 29.42 4.67 -29.47
N HIS A 73 30.43 4.01 -30.06
CA HIS A 73 30.60 2.56 -29.97
C HIS A 73 30.93 2.09 -28.53
N GLU A 74 31.77 2.81 -27.80
CA GLU A 74 32.01 2.55 -26.37
C GLU A 74 30.75 2.73 -25.51
N GLU A 75 29.94 3.75 -25.80
CA GLU A 75 28.68 3.99 -25.09
C GLU A 75 27.65 2.90 -25.38
N LEU A 76 27.48 2.49 -26.64
CA LEU A 76 26.66 1.34 -27.02
C LEU A 76 27.13 0.05 -26.33
N LYS A 77 28.45 -0.20 -26.26
CA LYS A 77 29.01 -1.36 -25.54
C LYS A 77 28.71 -1.33 -24.04
N LYS A 78 28.75 -0.14 -23.40
CA LYS A 78 28.35 0.04 -21.99
C LYS A 78 26.85 -0.24 -21.82
N LYS A 79 26.01 0.29 -22.72
CA LYS A 79 24.55 0.08 -22.70
C LYS A 79 24.13 -1.37 -22.94
N GLN A 80 24.86 -2.11 -23.78
CA GLN A 80 24.65 -3.55 -23.94
C GLN A 80 24.92 -4.30 -22.62
N ILE A 81 26.04 -4.03 -21.95
CA ILE A 81 26.38 -4.66 -20.66
C ILE A 81 25.36 -4.30 -19.56
N GLU A 82 24.86 -3.05 -19.54
CA GLU A 82 23.76 -2.64 -18.66
C GLU A 82 22.46 -3.41 -18.96
N LEU A 83 22.12 -3.60 -20.24
CA LEU A 83 20.95 -4.37 -20.68
C LEU A 83 21.07 -5.84 -20.30
N ASP A 84 22.21 -6.48 -20.56
CA ASP A 84 22.48 -7.89 -20.22
C ASP A 84 22.44 -8.13 -18.69
N CYS A 85 22.91 -7.16 -17.90
CA CYS A 85 22.77 -7.19 -16.46
C CYS A 85 21.30 -7.08 -16.01
N CYS A 86 20.49 -6.29 -16.71
CA CYS A 86 19.06 -6.15 -16.44
C CYS A 86 18.24 -7.36 -16.88
N THR A 87 18.52 -7.98 -18.04
CA THR A 87 17.83 -9.20 -18.47
C THR A 87 18.14 -10.38 -17.55
N ALA A 88 19.39 -10.52 -17.09
CA ALA A 88 19.77 -11.49 -16.07
C ALA A 88 18.99 -11.32 -14.75
N LYS A 89 18.85 -10.08 -14.25
CA LYS A 89 18.04 -9.77 -13.05
C LYS A 89 16.55 -10.08 -13.25
N VAL A 90 16.00 -9.77 -14.43
CA VAL A 90 14.61 -10.13 -14.77
C VAL A 90 14.42 -11.65 -14.82
N SER A 91 15.43 -12.42 -15.26
CA SER A 91 15.41 -13.89 -15.23
C SER A 91 15.41 -14.46 -13.80
N ASP A 92 16.26 -13.94 -12.90
CA ASP A 92 16.25 -14.29 -11.46
C ASP A 92 14.88 -14.02 -10.83
N LEU A 93 14.34 -12.81 -11.02
CA LEU A 93 13.05 -12.42 -10.45
C LEU A 93 11.89 -13.27 -11.00
N LYS A 94 11.89 -13.62 -12.30
CA LYS A 94 10.92 -14.56 -12.87
C LYS A 94 11.03 -15.96 -12.23
N SER A 95 12.26 -16.47 -12.07
CA SER A 95 12.52 -17.79 -11.50
C SER A 95 12.10 -17.87 -10.03
N ARG A 96 12.42 -16.84 -9.24
CA ARG A 96 12.03 -16.71 -7.84
C ARG A 96 10.52 -16.54 -7.67
N LEU A 97 9.85 -15.79 -8.56
CA LEU A 97 8.40 -15.68 -8.58
C LEU A 97 7.72 -17.01 -8.91
N ALA A 98 8.28 -17.79 -9.84
CA ALA A 98 7.79 -19.14 -10.14
C ALA A 98 7.92 -20.08 -8.93
N HIS A 99 9.09 -20.10 -8.28
CA HIS A 99 9.31 -20.91 -7.08
C HIS A 99 8.42 -20.47 -5.89
N ALA A 100 8.20 -19.17 -5.71
CA ALA A 100 7.30 -18.64 -4.68
C ALA A 100 5.84 -19.05 -4.94
N ARG A 101 5.38 -19.00 -6.20
CA ARG A 101 4.05 -19.49 -6.61
C ARG A 101 3.91 -20.98 -6.37
N GLU A 102 4.89 -21.79 -6.75
CA GLU A 102 4.81 -23.24 -6.57
C GLU A 102 4.77 -23.65 -5.10
N ARG A 103 5.61 -23.01 -4.26
CA ARG A 103 5.56 -23.19 -2.81
C ARG A 103 4.19 -22.81 -2.25
N SER A 104 3.64 -21.66 -2.65
CA SER A 104 2.30 -21.24 -2.24
C SER A 104 1.20 -22.23 -2.64
N LYS A 105 1.29 -22.88 -3.81
CA LYS A 105 0.34 -23.95 -4.18
C LYS A 105 0.43 -25.13 -3.23
N ILE A 106 1.64 -25.62 -2.96
CA ILE A 106 1.90 -26.75 -2.06
C ILE A 106 1.37 -26.45 -0.66
N ASP A 107 1.66 -25.24 -0.14
CA ASP A 107 1.17 -24.78 1.16
C ASP A 107 -0.38 -24.72 1.18
N THR A 108 -1.03 -24.22 0.12
CA THR A 108 -2.51 -24.23 0.03
C THR A 108 -3.11 -25.63 -0.09
N ALA A 109 -2.49 -26.54 -0.84
CA ALA A 109 -2.97 -27.91 -0.99
C ALA A 109 -2.84 -28.70 0.32
N HIS A 110 -1.76 -28.50 1.08
CA HIS A 110 -1.58 -29.07 2.41
C HIS A 110 -2.59 -28.51 3.43
N LEU A 111 -2.93 -27.22 3.34
CA LEU A 111 -4.00 -26.63 4.15
C LEU A 111 -5.38 -27.18 3.78
N GLN A 112 -5.67 -27.40 2.49
CA GLN A 112 -6.91 -28.03 2.02
C GLN A 112 -7.04 -29.48 2.50
N ASP A 113 -5.99 -30.29 2.38
CA ASP A 113 -5.93 -31.66 2.92
C ASP A 113 -6.14 -31.67 4.45
N LYS A 114 -5.45 -30.78 5.19
CA LYS A 114 -5.64 -30.67 6.64
C LYS A 114 -7.08 -30.28 7.02
N LEU A 115 -7.70 -29.36 6.28
CA LEU A 115 -9.10 -28.98 6.48
C LEU A 115 -10.06 -30.14 6.15
N GLN A 116 -9.81 -30.88 5.07
CA GLN A 116 -10.60 -32.06 4.69
C GLN A 116 -10.55 -33.15 5.77
N ARG A 117 -9.36 -33.47 6.29
CA ARG A 117 -9.18 -34.44 7.38
C ARG A 117 -9.92 -34.01 8.64
N LEU A 118 -9.80 -32.75 9.06
CA LEU A 118 -10.52 -32.20 10.21
C LEU A 118 -12.05 -32.21 10.00
N SER A 119 -12.51 -31.89 8.78
CA SER A 119 -13.91 -32.06 8.37
C SER A 119 -14.36 -33.51 8.60
N ASP A 120 -13.62 -34.48 8.08
CA ASP A 120 -14.08 -35.87 8.06
C ASP A 120 -13.95 -36.55 9.42
N ASP A 121 -12.98 -36.17 10.24
CA ASP A 121 -12.92 -36.58 11.65
C ASP A 121 -14.03 -35.92 12.49
N SER A 122 -14.39 -34.66 12.21
CA SER A 122 -15.56 -34.03 12.85
C SER A 122 -16.87 -34.71 12.47
N LYS A 123 -17.05 -35.11 11.20
CA LYS A 123 -18.22 -35.89 10.73
C LYS A 123 -18.28 -37.24 11.44
N LYS A 124 -17.17 -37.98 11.53
CA LYS A 124 -17.09 -39.24 12.30
C LYS A 124 -17.48 -39.02 13.77
N ARG A 125 -17.00 -37.92 14.40
CA ARG A 125 -17.36 -37.64 15.81
C ARG A 125 -18.83 -37.28 15.96
N ILE A 126 -19.43 -36.54 15.03
CA ILE A 126 -20.87 -36.25 15.00
C ILE A 126 -21.68 -37.54 14.82
N MET A 127 -21.27 -38.43 13.91
CA MET A 127 -21.92 -39.72 13.71
C MET A 127 -21.85 -40.63 14.94
N THR A 128 -20.69 -40.71 15.62
CA THR A 128 -20.59 -41.47 16.88
C THR A 128 -21.50 -40.89 17.97
N LEU A 129 -21.51 -39.56 18.17
CA LEU A 129 -22.41 -38.91 19.13
C LEU A 129 -23.90 -39.09 18.77
N HIS A 130 -24.24 -39.14 17.48
CA HIS A 130 -25.62 -39.40 17.04
C HIS A 130 -26.06 -40.84 17.33
N ASN A 131 -25.18 -41.82 17.13
CA ASN A 131 -25.42 -43.21 17.50
C ASN A 131 -25.50 -43.39 19.03
N GLU A 132 -24.56 -42.80 19.78
CA GLU A 132 -24.58 -42.77 21.25
C GLU A 132 -25.90 -42.18 21.78
N TYR A 133 -26.41 -41.11 21.15
CA TYR A 133 -27.71 -40.50 21.48
C TYR A 133 -28.90 -41.41 21.12
N ALA A 134 -28.88 -42.08 19.97
CA ALA A 134 -29.92 -43.02 19.58
C ALA A 134 -30.02 -44.21 20.55
N GLU A 135 -28.89 -44.81 20.93
CA GLU A 135 -28.86 -45.87 21.95
C GLU A 135 -29.38 -45.39 23.32
N LEU A 136 -29.06 -44.16 23.73
CA LEU A 136 -29.58 -43.58 24.96
C LEU A 136 -31.09 -43.33 24.89
N GLN A 137 -31.61 -42.90 23.73
CA GLN A 137 -33.04 -42.71 23.50
C GLN A 137 -33.79 -44.05 23.52
N ASP A 138 -33.25 -45.10 22.90
CA ASP A 138 -33.84 -46.45 22.94
C ASP A 138 -33.87 -47.00 24.36
N ARG A 139 -32.77 -46.89 25.12
CA ARG A 139 -32.72 -47.26 26.54
C ARG A 139 -33.73 -46.45 27.37
N PHE A 140 -33.86 -45.15 27.12
CA PHE A 140 -34.84 -44.29 27.80
C PHE A 140 -36.29 -44.70 27.50
N THR A 141 -36.63 -45.05 26.25
CA THR A 141 -37.97 -45.54 25.92
C THR A 141 -38.26 -46.93 26.51
N ALA A 142 -37.25 -47.81 26.58
CA ALA A 142 -37.36 -49.11 27.25
C ALA A 142 -37.66 -48.96 28.76
N VAL A 143 -36.87 -48.17 29.48
CA VAL A 143 -37.09 -47.89 30.91
C VAL A 143 -38.45 -47.22 31.16
N ASN A 144 -38.89 -46.30 30.29
CA ASN A 144 -40.24 -45.73 30.39
C ASN A 144 -41.36 -46.75 30.15
N LYS A 145 -41.13 -47.78 29.33
CA LYS A 145 -42.08 -48.87 29.09
C LYS A 145 -42.17 -49.80 30.30
N GLU A 146 -41.03 -50.17 30.89
CA GLU A 146 -40.96 -50.92 32.15
C GLU A 146 -41.62 -50.16 33.30
N LEU A 147 -41.34 -48.86 33.44
CA LEU A 147 -41.95 -48.00 34.46
C LEU A 147 -43.48 -47.87 34.29
N LYS A 148 -44.00 -47.86 33.06
CA LYS A 148 -45.44 -47.96 32.80
C LYS A 148 -46.00 -49.32 33.20
N GLN A 149 -45.34 -50.42 32.85
CA GLN A 149 -45.76 -51.77 33.22
C GLN A 149 -45.76 -51.99 34.74
N LEU A 150 -44.75 -51.48 35.45
CA LEU A 150 -44.71 -51.50 36.92
C LEU A 150 -45.85 -50.69 37.54
N LYS A 151 -46.16 -49.49 37.02
CA LYS A 151 -47.32 -48.71 37.45
C LYS A 151 -48.65 -49.43 37.18
N GLU A 152 -48.80 -50.07 36.02
CA GLU A 152 -49.98 -50.90 35.74
C GLU A 152 -50.11 -52.09 36.69
N LEU A 153 -49.00 -52.76 37.04
CA LEU A 153 -49.00 -53.87 37.99
C LEU A 153 -49.30 -53.40 39.41
N GLN A 154 -48.75 -52.26 39.84
CA GLN A 154 -49.10 -51.62 41.10
C GLN A 154 -50.60 -51.28 41.15
N ILE A 155 -51.14 -50.63 40.11
CA ILE A 155 -52.59 -50.32 40.01
C ILE A 155 -53.42 -51.62 40.03
N LYS A 156 -52.97 -52.71 39.40
CA LYS A 156 -53.65 -54.01 39.45
C LYS A 156 -53.57 -54.66 40.84
N GLN A 157 -52.47 -54.48 41.58
CA GLN A 157 -52.29 -54.98 42.95
C GLN A 157 -53.09 -54.16 43.98
N GLU A 158 -53.11 -52.84 43.84
CA GLU A 158 -53.99 -51.94 44.57
C GLU A 158 -55.45 -52.29 44.27
N ASN A 159 -55.84 -52.43 42.99
CA ASN A 159 -57.20 -52.84 42.61
C ASN A 159 -57.58 -54.25 43.06
N ALA A 160 -56.66 -55.20 43.17
CA ALA A 160 -56.94 -56.51 43.76
C ALA A 160 -57.16 -56.42 45.28
N SER A 161 -56.34 -55.60 45.96
CA SER A 161 -56.46 -55.33 47.40
C SER A 161 -57.72 -54.50 47.73
N SER A 162 -58.14 -53.66 46.79
CA SER A 162 -59.27 -52.74 46.92
C SER A 162 -60.58 -53.34 46.43
N SER A 163 -60.59 -54.32 45.52
CA SER A 163 -61.79 -55.04 45.08
C SER A 163 -62.60 -55.64 46.25
N ALA A 164 -61.90 -56.03 47.33
CA ALA A 164 -62.52 -56.50 48.58
C ALA A 164 -63.10 -55.39 49.50
N ARG A 165 -63.07 -54.11 49.10
CA ARG A 165 -63.58 -52.95 49.89
C ARG A 165 -64.27 -51.83 49.07
N VAL A 166 -63.83 -51.58 47.84
CA VAL A 166 -63.95 -50.25 47.19
C VAL A 166 -65.17 -50.08 46.28
N SER A 167 -65.97 -51.13 46.07
CA SER A 167 -67.33 -51.02 45.50
C SER A 167 -68.22 -50.04 46.29
N VAL A 168 -67.93 -49.82 47.58
CA VAL A 168 -68.63 -48.87 48.45
C VAL A 168 -67.86 -47.57 48.67
N THR A 169 -66.51 -47.59 48.68
CA THR A 169 -65.73 -46.39 49.02
C THR A 169 -65.48 -45.46 47.83
N SER A 170 -65.27 -45.97 46.61
CA SER A 170 -64.95 -45.11 45.45
C SER A 170 -66.05 -44.09 45.13
N SER A 171 -67.32 -44.46 45.28
CA SER A 171 -68.44 -43.51 45.10
C SER A 171 -68.57 -42.52 46.25
N ARG A 172 -68.05 -42.85 47.43
CA ARG A 172 -68.09 -42.00 48.63
C ARG A 172 -66.95 -40.99 48.63
N GLU A 173 -65.73 -41.46 48.35
CA GLU A 173 -64.52 -40.64 48.19
C GLU A 173 -64.71 -39.54 47.13
N LEU A 174 -65.41 -39.85 46.03
CA LEU A 174 -65.67 -38.89 44.95
C LEU A 174 -66.68 -37.79 45.36
N GLU A 175 -67.72 -38.14 46.14
CA GLU A 175 -68.67 -37.15 46.66
C GLU A 175 -68.06 -36.35 47.85
N GLU A 176 -67.24 -36.99 48.70
CA GLU A 176 -66.48 -36.31 49.76
C GLU A 176 -65.45 -35.33 49.16
N LEU A 177 -64.71 -35.69 48.11
CA LEU A 177 -63.85 -34.77 47.36
C LEU A 177 -64.61 -33.63 46.66
N LYS A 178 -65.87 -33.87 46.29
CA LYS A 178 -66.75 -32.86 45.67
C LYS A 178 -67.31 -31.87 46.70
N VAL A 179 -67.56 -32.31 47.93
CA VAL A 179 -67.87 -31.44 49.08
C VAL A 179 -66.63 -30.66 49.54
N GLU A 180 -65.45 -31.31 49.56
CA GLU A 180 -64.17 -30.65 49.85
C GLU A 180 -63.87 -29.56 48.80
N LEU A 181 -64.04 -29.84 47.51
CA LEU A 181 -63.87 -28.84 46.46
C LEU A 181 -64.86 -27.66 46.59
N GLU A 182 -66.10 -27.91 46.98
CA GLU A 182 -67.11 -26.85 47.14
C GLU A 182 -66.87 -26.00 48.39
N THR A 183 -66.42 -26.60 49.50
CA THR A 183 -66.02 -25.86 50.70
C THR A 183 -64.72 -25.08 50.49
N GLN A 184 -63.77 -25.59 49.70
CA GLN A 184 -62.58 -24.83 49.29
C GLN A 184 -62.92 -23.63 48.39
N LYS A 185 -63.93 -23.71 47.51
CA LYS A 185 -64.45 -22.53 46.79
C LYS A 185 -65.04 -21.51 47.76
N GLN A 186 -65.97 -21.93 48.62
CA GLN A 186 -66.61 -21.03 49.61
C GLN A 186 -65.57 -20.34 50.51
N LEU A 187 -64.51 -21.05 50.89
CA LEU A 187 -63.38 -20.50 51.65
C LEU A 187 -62.55 -19.52 50.81
N THR A 188 -62.31 -19.82 49.53
CA THR A 188 -61.63 -18.92 48.59
C THR A 188 -62.43 -17.63 48.35
N ASP A 189 -63.74 -17.74 48.16
CA ASP A 189 -64.65 -16.60 48.02
C ASP A 189 -64.70 -15.76 49.31
N GLN A 190 -64.68 -16.41 50.49
CA GLN A 190 -64.57 -15.70 51.77
C GLN A 190 -63.24 -14.96 51.92
N TYR A 191 -62.11 -15.56 51.51
CA TYR A 191 -60.82 -14.86 51.53
C TYR A 191 -60.77 -13.73 50.50
N SER A 192 -61.34 -13.91 49.30
CA SER A 192 -61.49 -12.86 48.29
C SER A 192 -62.29 -11.66 48.81
N ALA A 193 -63.42 -11.93 49.49
CA ALA A 193 -64.22 -10.89 50.15
C ALA A 193 -63.44 -10.15 51.25
N LYS A 194 -62.65 -10.87 52.07
CA LYS A 194 -61.77 -10.27 53.09
C LYS A 194 -60.65 -9.42 52.49
N VAL A 195 -60.05 -9.83 51.37
CA VAL A 195 -59.05 -9.01 50.65
C VAL A 195 -59.70 -7.70 50.17
N LEU A 196 -60.88 -7.77 49.56
CA LEU A 196 -61.67 -6.59 49.14
C LEU A 196 -62.18 -5.73 50.31
N GLU A 197 -62.10 -6.21 51.55
CA GLU A 197 -62.39 -5.44 52.77
C GLU A 197 -61.12 -4.74 53.27
N CYS A 198 -60.01 -5.48 53.41
CA CYS A 198 -58.69 -4.94 53.73
C CYS A 198 -58.22 -3.86 52.74
N GLU A 199 -58.48 -4.02 51.43
CA GLU A 199 -58.17 -3.01 50.42
C GLU A 199 -58.95 -1.70 50.64
N LYS A 200 -60.22 -1.79 51.07
CA LYS A 200 -61.03 -0.62 51.40
C LYS A 200 -60.51 0.05 52.68
N GLU A 201 -60.22 -0.72 53.73
CA GLU A 201 -59.62 -0.18 54.96
C GLU A 201 -58.28 0.51 54.69
N LEU A 202 -57.42 -0.09 53.86
CA LEU A 202 -56.13 0.49 53.48
C LEU A 202 -56.30 1.76 52.63
N SER A 203 -57.30 1.81 51.74
CA SER A 203 -57.64 3.03 51.00
C SER A 203 -58.14 4.15 51.93
N LEU A 204 -58.99 3.82 52.92
CA LEU A 204 -59.49 4.76 53.91
C LEU A 204 -58.36 5.26 54.83
N LYS A 205 -57.44 4.38 55.23
CA LYS A 205 -56.24 4.75 55.99
C LYS A 205 -55.30 5.64 55.17
N THR A 206 -55.16 5.40 53.88
CA THR A 206 -54.37 6.26 52.99
C THR A 206 -54.94 7.67 52.92
N VAL A 207 -56.27 7.81 52.79
CA VAL A 207 -56.95 9.13 52.86
C VAL A 207 -56.77 9.78 54.23
N GLN A 208 -56.91 9.02 55.32
CA GLN A 208 -56.70 9.52 56.69
C GLN A 208 -55.27 10.03 56.91
N CYS A 209 -54.25 9.33 56.38
CA CYS A 209 -52.87 9.81 56.40
C CYS A 209 -52.70 11.11 55.61
N GLN A 210 -53.26 11.21 54.40
CA GLN A 210 -53.20 12.43 53.58
C GLN A 210 -53.96 13.63 54.19
N GLU A 211 -54.89 13.40 55.11
CA GLU A 211 -55.56 14.46 55.87
C GLU A 211 -54.73 14.85 57.10
N MET A 212 -54.10 13.89 57.78
CA MET A 212 -53.11 14.16 58.83
C MET A 212 -51.88 14.90 58.32
N GLU A 213 -51.36 14.57 57.14
CA GLU A 213 -50.25 15.28 56.47
C GLU A 213 -50.61 16.76 56.24
N LYS A 214 -51.79 17.05 55.67
CA LYS A 214 -52.29 18.43 55.50
C LYS A 214 -52.51 19.16 56.82
N SER A 215 -52.91 18.43 57.87
CA SER A 215 -53.04 18.98 59.22
C SER A 215 -51.67 19.33 59.81
N LEU A 216 -50.64 18.51 59.58
CA LEU A 216 -49.26 18.77 59.99
C LEU A 216 -48.62 19.89 59.17
N ASP A 217 -48.90 20.03 57.87
CA ASP A 217 -48.49 21.18 57.05
C ASP A 217 -49.17 22.48 57.52
N LEU A 218 -50.46 22.41 57.90
CA LEU A 218 -51.17 23.53 58.49
C LEU A 218 -50.61 23.88 59.88
N GLU A 219 -50.28 22.89 60.69
CA GLU A 219 -49.61 23.10 61.99
C GLU A 219 -48.19 23.65 61.79
N ALA A 220 -47.46 23.23 60.75
CA ALA A 220 -46.14 23.74 60.41
C ALA A 220 -46.17 25.18 59.91
N THR A 221 -47.16 25.55 59.08
CA THR A 221 -47.35 26.96 58.66
C THR A 221 -47.88 27.85 59.78
N LEU A 222 -48.72 27.32 60.69
CA LEU A 222 -49.10 28.01 61.93
C LEU A 222 -47.92 28.16 62.89
N LYS A 223 -47.09 27.13 63.06
CA LYS A 223 -45.83 27.21 63.82
C LYS A 223 -44.85 28.18 63.18
N GLN A 224 -44.73 28.23 61.85
CA GLN A 224 -43.92 29.23 61.18
C GLN A 224 -44.50 30.64 61.36
N SER A 225 -45.82 30.84 61.33
CA SER A 225 -46.42 32.15 61.64
C SER A 225 -46.31 32.54 63.13
N LEU A 226 -46.27 31.55 64.03
CA LEU A 226 -46.00 31.75 65.45
C LEU A 226 -44.52 32.02 65.71
N GLN A 227 -43.60 31.38 64.98
CA GLN A 227 -42.17 31.73 64.95
C GLN A 227 -41.98 33.12 64.33
N ASP A 228 -42.73 33.45 63.29
CA ASP A 228 -42.90 34.78 62.69
C ASP A 228 -43.08 35.88 63.75
N LYS A 229 -44.07 35.61 64.62
CA LYS A 229 -44.44 36.46 65.76
C LYS A 229 -43.48 36.32 66.93
N TYR A 230 -42.90 35.16 67.18
CA TYR A 230 -41.96 34.92 68.28
C TYR A 230 -40.57 35.50 67.99
N ASP A 231 -40.15 35.58 66.73
CA ASP A 231 -38.95 36.27 66.28
C ASP A 231 -39.17 37.79 66.30
N ALA A 232 -40.39 38.26 66.00
CA ALA A 232 -40.78 39.65 66.23
C ALA A 232 -40.81 39.99 67.73
N ILE A 233 -41.40 39.14 68.56
CA ILE A 233 -41.42 39.28 70.02
C ILE A 233 -40.02 39.10 70.62
N LEU A 234 -39.14 38.25 70.08
CA LEU A 234 -37.71 38.16 70.47
C LEU A 234 -36.93 39.40 70.05
N LYS A 235 -37.38 40.13 69.03
CA LYS A 235 -36.80 41.41 68.63
C LYS A 235 -37.27 42.55 69.54
N GLU A 236 -38.43 42.42 70.16
CA GLU A 236 -38.91 43.29 71.24
C GLU A 236 -38.28 42.89 72.59
N LEU A 237 -38.21 41.60 72.92
CA LEU A 237 -37.59 41.05 74.12
C LEU A 237 -36.06 41.17 74.09
N LYS A 238 -35.39 41.29 72.95
CA LYS A 238 -33.99 41.77 72.90
C LYS A 238 -33.80 43.20 73.43
N CYS A 239 -34.89 43.92 73.73
CA CYS A 239 -34.89 45.21 74.43
C CYS A 239 -35.38 45.10 75.89
N TYR A 240 -35.64 43.89 76.43
CA TYR A 240 -36.15 43.64 77.78
C TYR A 240 -35.46 42.48 78.53
N GLU A 241 -35.05 41.41 77.85
CA GLU A 241 -34.26 40.27 78.35
C GLU A 241 -32.75 40.61 78.45
N GLU A 242 -32.44 41.86 78.80
CA GLU A 242 -31.33 42.13 79.73
C GLU A 242 -31.68 41.64 81.16
N ALA A 243 -32.96 41.36 81.43
CA ALA A 243 -33.48 40.80 82.67
C ALA A 243 -33.77 39.28 82.58
N GLU A 244 -32.87 38.49 83.19
CA GLU A 244 -33.10 37.27 83.99
C GLU A 244 -33.98 36.11 83.47
N GLY A 245 -33.52 34.87 83.69
CA GLY A 245 -34.33 33.65 83.56
C GLY A 245 -33.64 32.44 84.20
N GLU A 246 -34.36 31.33 84.42
CA GLU A 246 -33.80 30.00 84.72
C GLU A 246 -34.82 28.86 84.49
N GLU A 247 -34.32 27.64 84.20
CA GLU A 247 -35.08 26.39 83.99
C GLU A 247 -35.11 25.55 85.29
N PRO A 248 -36.02 24.56 85.49
CA PRO A 248 -35.52 23.18 85.39
C PRO A 248 -36.53 22.06 85.03
N LYS A 249 -35.97 20.86 84.78
CA LYS A 249 -36.61 19.55 84.48
C LYS A 249 -37.12 18.78 85.71
N THR A 250 -37.98 17.78 85.48
CA THR A 250 -38.09 16.55 86.31
C THR A 250 -38.30 15.27 85.48
N THR A 251 -37.91 14.12 86.02
CA THR A 251 -37.90 12.78 85.38
C THR A 251 -39.09 11.88 85.80
N PRO A 252 -39.44 10.83 85.02
CA PRO A 252 -40.50 9.86 85.37
C PRO A 252 -40.05 8.76 86.35
N THR A 253 -40.97 7.95 86.85
CA THR A 253 -40.73 6.86 87.82
C THR A 253 -41.45 5.55 87.43
N SER A 254 -40.89 4.40 87.81
CA SER A 254 -41.28 3.05 87.40
C SER A 254 -41.77 2.16 88.56
N SER A 255 -42.70 1.23 88.30
CA SER A 255 -42.78 -0.06 89.04
C SER A 255 -43.80 -1.04 88.42
N ASN A 256 -43.35 -2.24 88.03
CA ASN A 256 -44.08 -3.54 87.99
C ASN A 256 -43.27 -4.55 87.15
N THR A 257 -42.18 -5.03 87.72
CA THR A 257 -41.01 -5.49 86.95
C THR A 257 -40.87 -7.00 86.79
N ASP A 258 -40.88 -7.81 87.85
CA ASP A 258 -39.98 -8.98 87.86
C ASP A 258 -40.41 -10.20 87.00
N ASP A 259 -41.69 -10.58 86.99
CA ASP A 259 -42.20 -11.63 86.08
C ASP A 259 -42.19 -11.14 84.61
N ASN A 260 -42.56 -9.87 84.40
CA ASN A 260 -42.47 -9.21 83.09
C ASN A 260 -41.01 -9.16 82.61
N ILE A 261 -40.05 -8.89 83.49
CA ILE A 261 -38.61 -8.88 83.20
C ILE A 261 -38.17 -10.25 82.71
N SER A 262 -38.64 -11.34 83.32
CA SER A 262 -38.24 -12.69 82.92
C SER A 262 -38.73 -13.03 81.51
N SER A 263 -40.00 -12.75 81.20
CA SER A 263 -40.53 -12.91 79.85
C SER A 263 -39.87 -11.96 78.83
N LEU A 264 -39.66 -10.69 79.19
CA LEU A 264 -38.97 -9.72 78.35
C LEU A 264 -37.48 -10.06 78.15
N GLN A 265 -36.82 -10.76 79.08
CA GLN A 265 -35.44 -11.23 78.92
C GLN A 265 -35.34 -12.38 77.92
N GLU A 266 -36.32 -13.29 77.90
CA GLU A 266 -36.39 -14.37 76.91
C GLU A 266 -36.77 -13.84 75.51
N GLU A 267 -37.76 -12.94 75.43
CA GLU A 267 -38.10 -12.19 74.21
C GLU A 267 -36.89 -11.42 73.65
N LEU A 268 -36.15 -10.71 74.52
CA LEU A 268 -34.92 -9.99 74.17
C LEU A 268 -33.78 -10.94 73.76
N LEU A 269 -33.72 -12.18 74.27
CA LEU A 269 -32.75 -13.19 73.83
C LEU A 269 -33.08 -13.68 72.41
N ILE A 270 -34.35 -13.97 72.15
CA ILE A 270 -34.84 -14.39 70.83
C ILE A 270 -34.63 -13.25 69.81
N GLN A 271 -34.98 -12.01 70.15
CA GLN A 271 -34.74 -10.86 69.26
C GLN A 271 -33.25 -10.60 69.01
N LYS A 272 -32.35 -10.86 69.97
CA LYS A 272 -30.90 -10.81 69.73
C LYS A 272 -30.46 -11.87 68.72
N GLN A 273 -30.86 -13.13 68.90
CA GLN A 273 -30.53 -14.20 67.96
C GLN A 273 -31.06 -13.91 66.55
N LEU A 274 -32.28 -13.38 66.44
CA LEU A 274 -32.87 -12.96 65.17
C LEU A 274 -32.09 -11.79 64.55
N THR A 275 -31.69 -10.81 65.36
CA THR A 275 -30.87 -9.66 64.94
C THR A 275 -29.50 -10.11 64.45
N ASP A 276 -28.85 -11.06 65.13
CA ASP A 276 -27.57 -11.62 64.72
C ASP A 276 -27.67 -12.40 63.40
N GLU A 277 -28.77 -13.14 63.17
CA GLU A 277 -29.04 -13.82 61.89
C GLU A 277 -29.29 -12.82 60.74
N TYR A 278 -30.02 -11.73 61.00
CA TYR A 278 -30.20 -10.65 60.03
C TYR A 278 -28.90 -9.89 59.76
N ASN A 279 -28.10 -9.59 60.79
CA ASN A 279 -26.77 -8.97 60.64
C ASN A 279 -25.84 -9.83 59.78
N PHE A 280 -25.86 -11.15 59.96
CA PHE A 280 -25.09 -12.07 59.11
C PHE A 280 -25.52 -11.99 57.63
N LYS A 281 -26.83 -12.00 57.36
CA LYS A 281 -27.38 -11.85 55.99
C LYS A 281 -27.05 -10.49 55.38
N VAL A 282 -27.09 -9.40 56.15
CA VAL A 282 -26.68 -8.07 55.69
C VAL A 282 -25.20 -8.07 55.29
N LEU A 283 -24.30 -8.62 56.12
CA LEU A 283 -22.86 -8.73 55.80
C LEU A 283 -22.60 -9.60 54.56
N GLU A 284 -23.40 -10.65 54.32
CA GLU A 284 -23.30 -11.47 53.12
C GLU A 284 -23.73 -10.70 51.86
N TYR A 285 -24.84 -9.95 51.92
CA TYR A 285 -25.29 -9.09 50.82
C TYR A 285 -24.36 -7.89 50.57
N GLU A 286 -23.80 -7.26 51.61
CA GLU A 286 -22.80 -6.19 51.47
C GLU A 286 -21.55 -6.69 50.74
N LYS A 287 -21.09 -7.91 51.08
CA LYS A 287 -19.96 -8.55 50.41
C LYS A 287 -20.26 -8.88 48.95
N GLU A 288 -21.45 -9.42 48.64
CA GLU A 288 -21.86 -9.70 47.25
C GLU A 288 -22.00 -8.41 46.43
N LEU A 289 -22.62 -7.37 47.00
CA LEU A 289 -22.72 -6.04 46.39
C LEU A 289 -21.33 -5.42 46.15
N GLY A 290 -20.40 -5.59 47.08
CA GLY A 290 -19.00 -5.17 46.92
C GLY A 290 -18.32 -5.89 45.76
N MET A 291 -18.47 -7.22 45.64
CA MET A 291 -17.96 -7.99 44.51
C MET A 291 -18.56 -7.53 43.18
N LYS A 292 -19.89 -7.33 43.11
CA LYS A 292 -20.57 -6.85 41.91
C LYS A 292 -20.18 -5.42 41.54
N THR A 293 -19.89 -4.57 42.52
CA THR A 293 -19.40 -3.20 42.29
C THR A 293 -18.03 -3.22 41.60
N VAL A 294 -17.12 -4.11 42.00
CA VAL A 294 -15.81 -4.28 41.34
C VAL A 294 -15.98 -4.86 39.93
N GLU A 295 -16.80 -5.89 39.75
CA GLU A 295 -17.09 -6.50 38.43
C GLU A 295 -17.65 -5.45 37.44
N CYS A 296 -18.55 -4.57 37.90
CA CYS A 296 -19.06 -3.45 37.10
C CYS A 296 -17.98 -2.39 36.77
N GLN A 297 -17.02 -2.15 37.67
CA GLN A 297 -15.89 -1.23 37.43
C GLN A 297 -14.93 -1.81 36.38
N GLU A 298 -14.52 -3.07 36.52
CA GLU A 298 -13.65 -3.77 35.55
C GLU A 298 -14.27 -3.78 34.14
N MET A 299 -15.55 -4.12 34.03
CA MET A 299 -16.29 -4.06 32.76
C MET A 299 -16.39 -2.64 32.18
N THR A 300 -16.50 -1.62 33.04
CA THR A 300 -16.52 -0.21 32.62
C THR A 300 -15.14 0.25 32.10
N GLU A 301 -14.04 -0.24 32.67
CA GLU A 301 -12.68 0.05 32.17
C GLU A 301 -12.37 -0.71 30.88
N ALA A 302 -12.78 -1.97 30.76
CA ALA A 302 -12.68 -2.74 29.53
C ALA A 302 -13.44 -2.05 28.37
N LEU A 303 -14.66 -1.58 28.61
CA LEU A 303 -15.45 -0.84 27.63
C LEU A 303 -14.74 0.46 27.16
N LYS A 304 -14.13 1.21 28.09
CA LYS A 304 -13.34 2.41 27.74
C LYS A 304 -12.09 2.05 26.92
N LEU A 305 -11.43 0.92 27.20
CA LEU A 305 -10.27 0.47 26.43
C LEU A 305 -10.69 0.11 24.99
N GLU A 306 -11.77 -0.65 24.81
CA GLU A 306 -12.31 -1.00 23.49
C GLU A 306 -12.77 0.25 22.71
N GLN A 307 -13.41 1.22 23.37
CA GLN A 307 -13.76 2.50 22.72
C GLN A 307 -12.52 3.25 22.21
N ASN A 308 -11.44 3.31 23.01
CA ASN A 308 -10.18 3.93 22.60
C ASN A 308 -9.49 3.19 21.45
N LEU A 309 -9.52 1.85 21.45
CA LEU A 309 -9.01 1.03 20.35
C LEU A 309 -9.82 1.24 19.07
N ASN A 310 -11.15 1.27 19.16
CA ASN A 310 -12.05 1.48 18.04
C ASN A 310 -11.85 2.88 17.41
N ASN A 311 -11.76 3.93 18.22
CA ASN A 311 -11.43 5.29 17.75
C ASN A 311 -10.11 5.32 16.98
N LYS A 312 -9.07 4.67 17.51
CA LYS A 312 -7.77 4.58 16.81
C LYS A 312 -7.87 3.80 15.49
N LEU A 313 -8.65 2.72 15.45
CA LEU A 313 -8.89 1.99 14.20
C LEU A 313 -9.62 2.84 13.16
N TYR A 314 -10.54 3.72 13.55
CA TYR A 314 -11.15 4.70 12.64
C TYR A 314 -10.11 5.68 12.07
N ASP A 315 -9.20 6.22 12.88
CA ASP A 315 -8.11 7.09 12.43
C ASP A 315 -7.16 6.37 11.46
N ASP A 316 -6.72 5.15 11.80
CA ASP A 316 -5.86 4.32 10.95
C ASP A 316 -6.56 3.99 9.61
N ILE A 317 -7.86 3.67 9.62
CA ILE A 317 -8.66 3.45 8.41
C ILE A 317 -8.78 4.74 7.58
N TYR A 318 -8.98 5.90 8.21
CA TYR A 318 -9.05 7.19 7.52
C TYR A 318 -7.73 7.53 6.82
N HIS A 319 -6.60 7.35 7.51
CA HIS A 319 -5.27 7.56 6.94
C HIS A 319 -5.00 6.61 5.76
N LEU A 320 -5.28 5.30 5.91
CA LEU A 320 -5.10 4.32 4.84
C LEU A 320 -5.97 4.62 3.61
N ARG A 321 -7.21 5.10 3.79
CA ARG A 321 -8.07 5.57 2.69
C ARG A 321 -7.46 6.79 1.98
N GLN A 322 -6.89 7.73 2.73
CA GLN A 322 -6.24 8.91 2.15
C GLN A 322 -4.97 8.54 1.36
N GLU A 323 -4.17 7.57 1.83
CA GLU A 323 -3.02 7.06 1.09
C GLU A 323 -3.41 6.26 -0.15
N HIS A 324 -4.44 5.43 -0.07
CA HIS A 324 -5.00 4.73 -1.22
C HIS A 324 -5.42 5.71 -2.33
N GLY A 325 -6.11 6.80 -1.99
CA GLY A 325 -6.48 7.84 -2.96
C GLY A 325 -5.27 8.51 -3.64
N LYS A 326 -4.20 8.80 -2.89
CA LYS A 326 -2.93 9.34 -3.45
C LYS A 326 -2.29 8.36 -4.43
N LEU A 327 -2.23 7.07 -4.06
CA LEU A 327 -1.66 6.00 -4.90
C LEU A 327 -2.52 5.76 -6.15
N GLN A 328 -3.83 5.77 -6.04
CA GLN A 328 -4.77 5.62 -7.16
C GLN A 328 -4.62 6.77 -8.17
N ALA A 329 -4.51 8.01 -7.69
CA ALA A 329 -4.26 9.18 -8.54
C ALA A 329 -2.89 9.10 -9.26
N ALA A 330 -1.84 8.64 -8.56
CA ALA A 330 -0.52 8.40 -9.15
C ALA A 330 -0.57 7.30 -10.22
N HIS A 331 -1.27 6.18 -9.96
CA HIS A 331 -1.46 5.09 -10.92
C HIS A 331 -2.20 5.56 -12.18
N MET A 332 -3.30 6.30 -12.04
CA MET A 332 -4.04 6.86 -13.19
C MET A 332 -3.17 7.80 -14.04
N LYS A 333 -2.34 8.64 -13.40
CA LYS A 333 -1.39 9.53 -14.09
C LYS A 333 -0.33 8.73 -14.86
N LEU A 334 0.27 7.73 -14.23
CA LEU A 334 1.30 6.88 -14.86
C LEU A 334 0.72 6.03 -16.00
N SER A 335 -0.49 5.46 -15.84
CA SER A 335 -1.18 4.71 -16.89
C SER A 335 -1.48 5.57 -18.12
N LYS A 336 -1.94 6.82 -17.91
CA LYS A 336 -2.14 7.78 -19.01
C LYS A 336 -0.81 8.15 -19.70
N GLN A 337 0.26 8.32 -18.93
CA GLN A 337 1.60 8.58 -19.50
C GLN A 337 2.12 7.38 -20.30
N LEU A 338 1.95 6.15 -19.82
CA LEU A 338 2.35 4.93 -20.53
C LEU A 338 1.64 4.83 -21.89
N LYS A 339 0.30 4.92 -21.92
CA LYS A 339 -0.49 4.91 -23.17
C LYS A 339 -0.07 5.99 -24.17
N THR A 340 0.35 7.16 -23.67
CA THR A 340 0.86 8.25 -24.52
C THR A 340 2.22 7.90 -25.15
N GLN A 341 3.08 7.17 -24.44
CA GLN A 341 4.38 6.73 -24.98
C GLN A 341 4.23 5.49 -25.87
N GLU A 342 3.30 4.58 -25.59
CA GLU A 342 2.94 3.45 -26.45
C GLU A 342 2.47 3.95 -27.84
N SER A 343 1.56 4.95 -27.86
CA SER A 343 1.11 5.58 -29.12
C SER A 343 2.26 6.20 -29.92
N ARG A 344 3.20 6.88 -29.25
CA ARG A 344 4.38 7.48 -29.90
C ARG A 344 5.39 6.45 -30.39
N ALA A 345 5.56 5.35 -29.67
CA ALA A 345 6.43 4.26 -30.09
C ALA A 345 5.87 3.55 -31.34
N ALA A 346 4.54 3.38 -31.42
CA ALA A 346 3.88 2.86 -32.62
C ALA A 346 4.02 3.83 -33.83
N GLU A 347 3.84 5.13 -33.60
CA GLU A 347 4.02 6.18 -34.62
C GLU A 347 5.48 6.21 -35.14
N ALA A 348 6.47 6.26 -34.26
CA ALA A 348 7.88 6.19 -34.61
C ALA A 348 8.27 4.87 -35.29
N SER A 349 7.66 3.74 -34.90
CA SER A 349 7.87 2.45 -35.58
C SER A 349 7.43 2.53 -37.04
N LYS A 350 6.27 3.13 -37.31
CA LYS A 350 5.75 3.35 -38.67
C LYS A 350 6.65 4.31 -39.47
N GLU A 351 7.17 5.37 -38.86
CA GLU A 351 8.15 6.26 -39.49
C GLU A 351 9.44 5.50 -39.87
N THR A 352 9.94 4.61 -39.00
CA THR A 352 11.12 3.79 -39.33
C THR A 352 10.85 2.75 -40.42
N GLU A 353 9.64 2.20 -40.49
CA GLU A 353 9.24 1.29 -41.57
C GLU A 353 9.18 2.02 -42.91
N GLN A 354 8.55 3.21 -42.96
CA GLN A 354 8.54 4.05 -44.16
C GLN A 354 9.96 4.43 -44.60
N ALA A 355 10.83 4.85 -43.68
CA ALA A 355 12.21 5.21 -43.98
C ALA A 355 13.03 4.02 -44.53
N LEU A 356 12.71 2.78 -44.13
CA LEU A 356 13.32 1.57 -44.69
C LEU A 356 12.80 1.25 -46.10
N GLN A 357 11.52 1.48 -46.37
CA GLN A 357 10.94 1.35 -47.72
C GLN A 357 11.54 2.41 -48.67
N ASP A 358 11.59 3.67 -48.25
CA ASP A 358 12.19 4.78 -49.01
C ASP A 358 13.68 4.50 -49.32
N LYS A 359 14.42 3.98 -48.33
CA LYS A 359 15.81 3.55 -48.51
C LYS A 359 15.95 2.45 -49.56
N ALA A 360 15.09 1.44 -49.54
CA ALA A 360 15.15 0.33 -50.49
C ALA A 360 14.91 0.81 -51.94
N VAL A 361 13.95 1.72 -52.15
CA VAL A 361 13.69 2.35 -53.46
C VAL A 361 14.90 3.16 -53.95
N ILE A 362 15.60 3.87 -53.05
CA ILE A 362 16.83 4.61 -53.39
C ILE A 362 17.98 3.65 -53.75
N GLU A 363 18.13 2.54 -53.01
CA GLU A 363 19.17 1.54 -53.30
C GLU A 363 18.92 0.82 -54.64
N GLU A 364 17.68 0.47 -54.97
CA GLU A 364 17.31 -0.08 -56.29
C GLU A 364 17.61 0.91 -57.42
N ALA A 365 17.25 2.20 -57.25
CA ALA A 365 17.54 3.24 -58.24
C ALA A 365 19.05 3.45 -58.46
N LEU A 366 19.87 3.34 -57.41
CA LEU A 366 21.33 3.41 -57.49
C LEU A 366 21.94 2.18 -58.17
N GLU A 367 21.37 0.99 -57.97
CA GLU A 367 21.81 -0.24 -58.66
C GLU A 367 21.46 -0.20 -60.16
N LEU A 368 20.29 0.34 -60.50
CA LEU A 368 19.89 0.60 -61.90
C LEU A 368 20.82 1.60 -62.58
N GLU A 369 21.25 2.66 -61.88
CA GLU A 369 22.19 3.63 -62.44
C GLU A 369 23.62 3.05 -62.55
N ARG A 370 24.05 2.23 -61.58
CA ARG A 370 25.33 1.49 -61.65
C ARG A 370 25.37 0.54 -62.84
N THR A 371 24.31 -0.24 -63.07
CA THR A 371 24.24 -1.17 -64.21
C THR A 371 24.18 -0.44 -65.56
N ARG A 372 23.47 0.71 -65.65
CA ARG A 372 23.54 1.61 -66.82
C ARG A 372 24.97 2.07 -67.11
N MET A 373 25.70 2.54 -66.08
CA MET A 373 27.10 2.96 -66.24
C MET A 373 28.02 1.80 -66.64
N GLN A 374 27.85 0.60 -66.06
CA GLN A 374 28.59 -0.60 -66.48
C GLN A 374 28.33 -0.96 -67.95
N ILE A 375 27.10 -0.86 -68.43
CA ILE A 375 26.74 -1.09 -69.84
C ILE A 375 27.42 -0.05 -70.75
N GLN A 376 27.43 1.23 -70.35
CA GLN A 376 28.14 2.28 -71.11
C GLN A 376 29.66 2.03 -71.15
N LEU A 377 30.28 1.72 -70.00
CA LEU A 377 31.70 1.37 -69.93
C LEU A 377 32.03 0.17 -70.83
N ALA A 378 31.23 -0.90 -70.79
CA ALA A 378 31.40 -2.06 -71.66
C ALA A 378 31.23 -1.74 -73.16
N GLN A 379 30.43 -0.73 -73.53
CA GLN A 379 30.36 -0.22 -74.90
C GLN A 379 31.62 0.57 -75.28
N PHE A 380 32.13 1.43 -74.37
CA PHE A 380 33.38 2.16 -74.59
C PHE A 380 34.59 1.22 -74.70
N THR A 381 34.71 0.19 -73.85
CA THR A 381 35.76 -0.83 -73.96
C THR A 381 35.71 -1.52 -75.33
N LYS A 382 34.54 -1.96 -75.81
CA LYS A 382 34.41 -2.57 -77.14
C LYS A 382 34.79 -1.62 -78.29
N LEU A 383 34.56 -0.31 -78.15
CA LEU A 383 35.00 0.70 -79.13
C LEU A 383 36.51 0.92 -79.08
N ILE A 384 37.12 0.87 -77.89
CA ILE A 384 38.56 0.92 -77.67
C ILE A 384 39.21 -0.34 -78.29
N ASP A 385 38.70 -1.53 -78.00
CA ASP A 385 39.19 -2.80 -78.53
C ASP A 385 39.09 -2.83 -80.06
N TYR A 386 37.97 -2.39 -80.63
CA TYR A 386 37.80 -2.27 -82.09
C TYR A 386 38.84 -1.33 -82.72
N ARG A 387 39.19 -0.23 -82.03
CA ARG A 387 40.18 0.75 -82.51
C ARG A 387 41.63 0.29 -82.36
N HIS A 388 41.94 -0.64 -81.45
CA HIS A 388 43.28 -1.23 -81.30
C HIS A 388 43.44 -2.50 -82.15
N ASN A 389 42.39 -3.31 -82.31
CA ASN A 389 42.37 -4.52 -83.14
C ASN A 389 42.07 -4.25 -84.62
N THR A 390 41.95 -2.98 -85.04
CA THR A 390 42.01 -2.59 -86.46
C THR A 390 43.46 -2.22 -86.82
N PRO A 391 44.25 -3.14 -87.40
CA PRO A 391 45.63 -2.84 -87.77
C PRO A 391 45.68 -1.69 -88.78
N SER A 392 46.67 -0.81 -88.62
CA SER A 392 46.82 0.40 -89.46
C SER A 392 47.00 0.02 -90.93
N ALA A 393 45.91 0.08 -91.70
CA ALA A 393 45.78 -0.51 -93.04
C ALA A 393 46.44 0.32 -94.16
N ALA A 394 47.70 0.68 -93.97
CA ALA A 394 48.49 1.46 -94.92
C ALA A 394 49.02 0.61 -96.10
N LYS A 395 48.15 -0.08 -96.87
CA LYS A 395 48.36 -0.48 -98.30
C LYS A 395 47.17 -1.20 -98.97
N LYS A 396 46.94 -0.83 -100.23
CA LYS A 396 46.39 -1.61 -101.37
C LYS A 396 45.01 -2.31 -101.27
N ARG A 397 44.04 -1.68 -101.95
CA ARG A 397 43.04 -2.26 -102.90
C ARG A 397 42.75 -3.77 -102.83
N SER A 398 41.53 -4.14 -102.42
CA SER A 398 40.63 -4.99 -103.23
C SER A 398 39.17 -4.82 -102.78
N ASN A 399 38.23 -4.99 -103.71
CA ASN A 399 36.79 -5.05 -103.43
C ASN A 399 36.36 -6.51 -103.57
N PRO A 400 35.42 -7.00 -102.76
CA PRO A 400 34.19 -7.47 -103.43
C PRO A 400 32.90 -7.11 -102.68
N LYS A 401 31.83 -6.95 -103.48
CA LYS A 401 30.46 -6.80 -102.98
C LYS A 401 29.92 -8.13 -102.42
N LYS A 402 29.31 -8.09 -101.24
CA LYS A 402 28.04 -8.78 -100.91
C LYS A 402 27.43 -8.06 -99.69
N GLY A 403 26.13 -7.81 -99.71
CA GLY A 403 25.50 -6.79 -98.86
C GLY A 403 24.60 -7.34 -97.76
N LEU A 404 24.57 -6.62 -96.62
CA LEU A 404 23.53 -6.73 -95.61
C LEU A 404 22.97 -5.33 -95.33
N LYS A 405 21.73 -5.04 -95.74
CA LYS A 405 21.08 -3.74 -95.52
C LYS A 405 20.48 -3.67 -94.10
N LEU A 406 21.31 -3.44 -93.10
CA LEU A 406 20.81 -3.00 -91.79
C LEU A 406 20.36 -1.54 -91.87
N SER A 407 19.05 -1.32 -91.73
CA SER A 407 18.45 0.02 -91.81
C SER A 407 18.83 0.86 -90.59
N ARG A 408 19.91 1.64 -90.71
CA ARG A 408 20.41 2.53 -89.66
C ARG A 408 19.51 3.75 -89.52
N LYS A 409 18.36 3.57 -88.86
CA LYS A 409 17.38 4.62 -88.55
C LYS A 409 18.11 5.74 -87.78
N LYS A 410 18.40 6.86 -88.47
CA LYS A 410 19.02 8.03 -87.84
C LYS A 410 18.14 8.45 -86.66
N ARG A 411 18.74 8.49 -85.46
CA ARG A 411 18.15 9.15 -84.31
C ARG A 411 18.46 10.64 -84.46
N ASP A 412 17.45 11.48 -84.25
CA ASP A 412 17.54 12.90 -84.57
C ASP A 412 18.20 13.66 -83.41
N PRO A 413 19.39 14.27 -83.61
CA PRO A 413 20.08 14.98 -82.53
C PRO A 413 19.30 16.20 -82.02
N GLU A 414 18.39 16.76 -82.82
CA GLU A 414 17.51 17.86 -82.40
C GLU A 414 16.50 17.38 -81.34
N LYS A 415 16.06 16.12 -81.45
CA LYS A 415 15.15 15.49 -80.49
C LYS A 415 15.85 15.15 -79.17
N GLU A 416 17.06 14.61 -79.23
CA GLU A 416 17.84 14.36 -78.00
C GLU A 416 18.18 15.68 -77.28
N ARG A 417 18.52 16.76 -78.01
CA ARG A 417 18.72 18.10 -77.38
C ARG A 417 17.47 18.60 -76.67
N SER A 418 16.29 18.46 -77.26
CA SER A 418 15.03 18.93 -76.65
C SER A 418 14.59 18.08 -75.46
N GLU A 419 14.75 16.75 -75.53
CA GLU A 419 14.54 15.85 -74.38
C GLU A 419 15.52 16.18 -73.22
N TRP A 420 16.79 16.50 -73.52
CA TRP A 420 17.77 16.96 -72.52
C TRP A 420 17.48 18.36 -71.95
N MET A 421 16.89 19.30 -72.71
CA MET A 421 16.46 20.59 -72.15
C MET A 421 15.28 20.43 -71.19
N ILE A 422 14.28 19.62 -71.55
CA ILE A 422 13.12 19.33 -70.69
C ILE A 422 13.59 18.72 -69.34
N LEU A 423 14.51 17.76 -69.37
CA LEU A 423 15.11 17.20 -68.16
C LEU A 423 15.88 18.24 -67.33
N LYS A 424 16.54 19.20 -67.99
CA LYS A 424 17.30 20.27 -67.32
C LYS A 424 16.40 21.30 -66.64
N ASP A 425 15.27 21.65 -67.24
CA ASP A 425 14.29 22.56 -66.64
C ASP A 425 13.52 21.89 -65.50
N ILE A 426 13.18 20.60 -65.61
CA ILE A 426 12.64 19.81 -64.48
C ILE A 426 13.63 19.79 -63.31
N ALA A 427 14.93 19.56 -63.57
CA ALA A 427 15.98 19.58 -62.54
C ALA A 427 16.22 20.97 -61.94
N LYS A 428 15.89 22.05 -62.65
CA LYS A 428 15.96 23.43 -62.15
C LYS A 428 14.77 23.74 -61.24
N ASN A 429 13.54 23.51 -61.72
CA ASN A 429 12.32 23.72 -60.93
C ASN A 429 12.31 22.88 -59.63
N SER A 430 12.92 21.70 -59.64
CA SER A 430 13.09 20.83 -58.46
C SER A 430 14.14 21.33 -57.45
N LYS A 431 15.02 22.27 -57.83
CA LYS A 431 15.91 22.98 -56.90
C LYS A 431 15.22 24.21 -56.30
N ASP A 432 14.54 24.99 -57.13
CA ASP A 432 13.91 26.24 -56.68
C ASP A 432 12.78 25.97 -55.66
N ASN A 433 12.02 24.87 -55.83
CA ASN A 433 11.02 24.38 -54.87
C ASN A 433 11.57 23.86 -53.52
N LYS A 434 12.88 24.00 -53.21
CA LYS A 434 13.44 23.69 -51.88
C LYS A 434 13.64 24.91 -50.97
N GLY A 435 13.28 26.11 -51.41
CA GLY A 435 13.28 27.32 -50.58
C GLY A 435 12.06 27.45 -49.67
N ASP A 436 10.86 27.47 -50.27
CA ASP A 436 9.62 27.91 -49.61
C ASP A 436 8.75 26.76 -49.08
N ASN A 437 9.17 26.16 -47.97
CA ASN A 437 8.22 25.42 -47.12
C ASN A 437 8.50 25.60 -45.61
N ARG A 438 8.39 26.85 -45.14
CA ARG A 438 8.42 27.18 -43.70
C ARG A 438 7.23 28.05 -43.30
N VAL A 439 6.17 27.37 -42.86
CA VAL A 439 4.97 27.91 -42.19
C VAL A 439 3.97 28.64 -43.09
N SER A 440 2.83 28.00 -43.30
CA SER A 440 1.50 28.62 -43.30
C SER A 440 0.46 27.65 -42.74
N ARG A 441 -0.64 28.16 -42.19
CA ARG A 441 -1.60 27.42 -41.35
C ARG A 441 -3.02 27.91 -41.67
N SER A 442 -4.03 27.02 -41.64
CA SER A 442 -5.48 27.28 -41.91
C SER A 442 -5.81 27.81 -43.33
N PRO A 443 -7.08 27.87 -43.81
CA PRO A 443 -8.39 27.45 -43.24
C PRO A 443 -8.99 26.18 -43.94
N SER A 444 -9.91 25.34 -43.43
CA SER A 444 -11.28 25.44 -42.82
C SER A 444 -12.45 25.31 -43.82
N ILE A 445 -13.62 24.84 -43.31
CA ILE A 445 -14.93 24.63 -44.00
C ILE A 445 -14.92 23.41 -44.96
N SER A 446 -15.91 22.50 -45.02
CA SER A 446 -17.05 22.10 -44.14
C SER A 446 -17.62 20.74 -44.65
N SER A 447 -18.59 20.03 -44.05
CA SER A 447 -19.37 20.28 -42.82
C SER A 447 -19.36 19.04 -41.89
N ILE A 448 -20.40 18.35 -41.39
CA ILE A 448 -21.88 18.29 -41.54
C ILE A 448 -22.53 18.26 -40.13
N LEU A 449 -23.85 18.49 -40.07
CA LEU A 449 -24.75 18.48 -38.89
C LEU A 449 -24.76 17.12 -38.15
N VAL A 450 -25.11 17.01 -36.85
CA VAL A 450 -26.38 17.45 -36.20
C VAL A 450 -26.16 18.13 -34.83
N ASP A 451 -27.09 19.01 -34.46
CA ASP A 451 -27.11 19.86 -33.27
C ASP A 451 -27.42 19.20 -31.92
N GLN A 452 -26.96 19.84 -30.84
CA GLN A 452 -27.84 20.25 -29.74
C GLN A 452 -27.23 21.40 -28.91
N ALA A 453 -28.09 22.35 -28.48
CA ALA A 453 -27.76 23.49 -27.61
C ALA A 453 -28.23 23.18 -26.15
N THR A 454 -28.06 23.99 -25.09
CA THR A 454 -27.91 25.46 -24.97
C THR A 454 -27.07 25.83 -23.69
N PRO A 455 -27.07 27.02 -23.03
CA PRO A 455 -25.81 27.77 -22.84
C PRO A 455 -25.41 28.14 -21.38
N GLY A 456 -24.23 28.76 -21.20
CA GLY A 456 -23.95 29.62 -20.03
C GLY A 456 -22.49 30.03 -19.80
N GLY A 457 -22.22 31.34 -19.60
CA GLY A 457 -21.05 31.82 -18.85
C GLY A 457 -19.83 32.38 -19.62
N GLN A 458 -19.77 33.72 -19.72
CA GLN A 458 -18.62 34.56 -20.17
C GLN A 458 -17.31 34.22 -19.40
N SER A 459 -16.08 34.23 -19.94
CA SER A 459 -15.35 35.12 -20.87
C SER A 459 -14.76 36.41 -20.26
N VAL A 460 -13.49 36.38 -19.83
CA VAL A 460 -12.53 37.53 -19.77
C VAL A 460 -11.11 37.02 -20.13
N ARG A 461 -10.17 37.91 -20.47
CA ARG A 461 -8.97 37.63 -21.29
C ARG A 461 -7.64 38.17 -20.69
N SER A 462 -6.58 37.35 -20.76
CA SER A 462 -5.13 37.65 -20.77
C SER A 462 -4.52 38.83 -19.98
N THR A 463 -3.37 38.57 -19.35
CA THR A 463 -2.18 39.43 -19.53
C THR A 463 -0.86 38.62 -19.48
N ARG A 464 0.29 39.29 -19.59
CA ARG A 464 1.59 38.74 -20.03
C ARG A 464 2.70 38.98 -19.00
N ASN A 465 3.77 38.18 -19.12
CA ASN A 465 5.16 38.46 -18.74
C ASN A 465 5.47 38.88 -17.28
N ASN A 466 6.38 38.14 -16.64
CA ASN A 466 7.74 38.65 -16.44
C ASN A 466 8.73 37.55 -16.04
N LYS A 467 10.03 37.85 -16.19
CA LYS A 467 11.17 36.98 -15.89
C LYS A 467 12.17 37.74 -15.01
N PRO A 468 12.70 37.13 -13.96
CA PRO A 468 14.06 37.42 -13.51
C PRO A 468 14.98 36.19 -13.59
N SER A 469 16.27 36.42 -13.39
CA SER A 469 17.33 35.40 -13.43
C SER A 469 17.95 35.22 -12.05
N VAL A 470 18.13 33.97 -11.61
CA VAL A 470 18.96 33.62 -10.45
C VAL A 470 19.81 32.39 -10.79
N THR A 471 21.01 32.35 -10.19
CA THR A 471 22.17 31.48 -10.44
C THR A 471 21.94 29.95 -10.39
N PRO A 472 22.68 29.15 -11.18
CA PRO A 472 22.74 27.69 -11.02
C PRO A 472 23.71 27.29 -9.89
N GLY A 473 23.18 26.75 -8.79
CA GLY A 473 23.98 26.13 -7.73
C GLY A 473 24.32 24.67 -8.07
N ALA A 474 25.59 24.39 -8.43
CA ALA A 474 26.03 23.03 -8.76
C ALA A 474 26.37 22.22 -7.51
N THR A 475 25.77 21.05 -7.33
CA THR A 475 26.14 20.08 -6.28
C THR A 475 27.37 19.29 -6.71
N SER A 476 28.53 19.62 -6.15
CA SER A 476 29.78 18.89 -6.42
C SER A 476 29.77 17.47 -5.84
N SER A 477 29.70 16.46 -6.70
CA SER A 477 30.06 15.09 -6.35
C SER A 477 31.58 14.96 -6.20
N LEU A 478 32.10 15.22 -4.99
CA LEU A 478 33.51 14.98 -4.70
C LEU A 478 33.79 13.50 -4.42
N VAL A 479 34.88 13.03 -5.03
CA VAL A 479 35.40 11.66 -4.91
C VAL A 479 35.97 11.44 -3.52
N CYS A 480 35.82 10.21 -2.98
CA CYS A 480 36.79 9.70 -2.02
C CYS A 480 36.82 8.16 -2.06
N SER A 481 37.87 7.61 -2.66
CA SER A 481 38.13 6.17 -2.67
C SER A 481 38.76 5.72 -1.35
N SER A 482 38.47 4.50 -0.90
CA SER A 482 39.35 3.77 0.02
C SER A 482 39.14 2.27 -0.13
N SER A 483 40.18 1.60 -0.61
CA SER A 483 40.20 0.16 -0.85
C SER A 483 40.59 -0.59 0.43
N VAL A 484 39.77 -1.54 0.87
CA VAL A 484 40.21 -2.66 1.70
C VAL A 484 39.50 -3.92 1.20
N ALA A 485 40.27 -4.92 0.77
CA ALA A 485 39.77 -6.24 0.42
C ALA A 485 40.16 -7.27 1.49
N PRO A 486 39.25 -8.13 1.95
CA PRO A 486 39.59 -9.36 2.66
C PRO A 486 39.74 -10.53 1.67
N THR A 487 40.81 -11.31 1.82
CA THR A 487 41.04 -12.56 1.09
C THR A 487 40.13 -13.71 1.56
N PRO A 488 39.81 -14.70 0.71
CA PRO A 488 38.95 -15.82 1.10
C PRO A 488 39.70 -16.87 1.94
N SER A 489 39.54 -16.82 3.26
CA SER A 489 40.03 -17.85 4.17
C SER A 489 39.17 -19.13 4.10
N LYS A 490 39.78 -20.27 3.76
CA LYS A 490 39.13 -21.58 3.83
C LYS A 490 39.01 -22.05 5.29
N SER A 491 37.79 -22.21 5.79
CA SER A 491 37.51 -23.00 6.99
C SER A 491 36.20 -23.77 6.80
N GLY A 492 36.29 -25.09 6.63
CA GLY A 492 35.12 -25.94 6.42
C GLY A 492 34.37 -26.19 7.74
N ILE A 493 33.07 -25.91 7.75
CA ILE A 493 32.15 -26.34 8.81
C ILE A 493 31.06 -27.19 8.14
N LYS A 494 30.89 -28.42 8.63
CA LYS A 494 29.84 -29.33 8.16
C LYS A 494 28.49 -28.75 8.55
N ARG A 495 27.59 -28.52 7.57
CA ARG A 495 26.19 -28.16 7.84
C ARG A 495 25.37 -29.43 7.98
N SER A 496 25.04 -29.78 9.23
CA SER A 496 23.88 -30.62 9.52
C SER A 496 22.60 -29.91 9.07
N ALA A 497 21.55 -30.66 8.73
CA ALA A 497 20.24 -30.09 8.43
C ALA A 497 19.58 -29.55 9.72
N PRO A 498 18.84 -28.44 9.67
CA PRO A 498 17.95 -28.02 10.76
C PRO A 498 16.60 -28.74 10.67
N ASP A 499 16.10 -29.24 11.81
CA ASP A 499 14.79 -29.88 11.89
C ASP A 499 13.63 -28.89 11.71
N SER A 500 12.54 -29.36 11.12
CA SER A 500 11.38 -28.55 10.75
C SER A 500 10.37 -28.39 11.89
N SER A 501 10.63 -27.50 12.85
CA SER A 501 9.65 -27.22 13.93
C SER A 501 9.61 -25.79 14.51
N SER A 502 10.17 -24.77 13.84
CA SER A 502 9.77 -23.36 14.07
C SER A 502 10.31 -22.39 13.00
N ALA A 503 9.47 -22.00 12.04
CA ALA A 503 9.80 -20.97 11.05
C ALA A 503 9.59 -19.55 11.61
N VAL A 504 10.29 -19.22 12.70
CA VAL A 504 10.34 -17.84 13.22
C VAL A 504 11.12 -16.97 12.24
N LEU A 505 10.62 -15.77 11.95
CA LEU A 505 11.26 -14.82 11.03
C LEU A 505 12.55 -14.25 11.65
N GLU A 506 13.70 -14.79 11.25
CA GLU A 506 15.02 -14.26 11.66
C GLU A 506 15.28 -12.85 11.08
N HIS A 507 14.84 -11.81 11.80
CA HIS A 507 15.16 -10.42 11.46
C HIS A 507 16.61 -10.10 11.84
N ASN A 508 17.54 -10.46 10.96
CA ASN A 508 18.99 -10.34 11.17
C ASN A 508 19.60 -9.15 10.38
N ILE A 509 19.19 -7.92 10.73
CA ILE A 509 19.70 -6.67 10.13
C ILE A 509 20.64 -5.96 11.13
N PRO A 510 21.95 -5.84 10.85
CA PRO A 510 22.90 -5.21 11.76
C PRO A 510 22.66 -3.69 11.89
N HIS A 511 22.82 -3.18 13.11
CA HIS A 511 22.68 -1.74 13.41
C HIS A 511 23.84 -0.92 12.83
N ARG A 512 23.55 0.09 12.01
CA ARG A 512 24.56 1.03 11.51
C ARG A 512 24.84 2.10 12.57
N TRP A 513 25.89 1.88 13.37
CA TRP A 513 26.28 2.75 14.47
C TRP A 513 26.92 4.07 14.02
N VAL A 514 26.52 5.17 14.67
CA VAL A 514 27.19 6.46 14.63
C VAL A 514 27.64 6.81 16.04
N ILE A 515 28.95 6.96 16.25
CA ILE A 515 29.52 7.35 17.54
C ILE A 515 29.28 8.85 17.74
N LYS A 516 28.85 9.23 18.94
CA LYS A 516 28.62 10.61 19.35
C LYS A 516 29.24 10.87 20.73
N SER A 517 29.74 12.09 20.92
CA SER A 517 30.13 12.64 22.22
C SER A 517 28.91 13.31 22.87
N GLY A 518 28.74 13.17 24.18
CA GLY A 518 27.55 13.65 24.87
C GLY A 518 27.51 15.16 25.08
N ALA A 519 26.40 15.75 24.66
CA ALA A 519 25.80 16.94 25.28
C ALA A 519 24.29 16.66 25.34
N PHE A 520 23.80 16.20 26.50
CA PHE A 520 22.43 15.71 26.69
C PHE A 520 21.75 16.37 27.88
N HIS A 521 20.57 16.94 27.68
CA HIS A 521 19.76 17.51 28.79
C HIS A 521 19.03 16.46 29.64
N LYS A 522 19.02 15.18 29.25
CA LYS A 522 18.44 14.06 30.02
C LYS A 522 19.33 12.82 29.90
N SER A 523 19.36 11.98 30.94
CA SER A 523 20.10 10.72 30.94
C SER A 523 19.47 9.67 30.03
N HIS A 524 20.26 9.05 29.15
CA HIS A 524 19.83 7.91 28.35
C HIS A 524 20.29 6.59 28.99
N SER A 525 19.43 5.57 28.97
CA SER A 525 19.81 4.18 29.27
C SER A 525 20.35 3.48 28.02
N CYS A 526 21.28 2.55 28.21
CA CYS A 526 21.83 1.72 27.14
C CYS A 526 20.88 0.56 26.84
N SER A 527 20.40 0.45 25.59
CA SER A 527 19.43 -0.57 25.17
C SER A 527 19.94 -2.02 25.23
N THR A 528 21.23 -2.26 25.52
CA THR A 528 21.84 -3.61 25.58
C THR A 528 22.10 -4.08 27.02
N CYS A 529 22.37 -3.17 27.96
CA CYS A 529 22.72 -3.54 29.35
C CYS A 529 21.90 -2.78 30.42
N SER A 530 20.90 -2.00 29.99
CA SER A 530 20.02 -1.12 30.79
C SER A 530 20.69 -0.02 31.62
N GLY A 531 22.01 -0.09 31.84
CA GLY A 531 22.78 0.91 32.58
C GLY A 531 22.79 2.29 31.93
N SER A 532 22.86 3.33 32.75
CA SER A 532 22.89 4.73 32.32
C SER A 532 24.15 5.08 31.51
N ILE A 533 23.98 5.91 30.48
CA ILE A 533 25.04 6.56 29.74
C ILE A 533 25.28 7.92 30.38
N LYS A 534 26.45 8.14 31.00
CA LYS A 534 26.77 9.42 31.66
C LYS A 534 27.00 10.52 30.60
N HIS A 535 26.66 11.77 30.92
CA HIS A 535 26.70 12.91 29.98
C HIS A 535 28.06 13.08 29.28
N THR A 536 29.17 12.79 29.97
CA THR A 536 30.54 12.91 29.44
C THR A 536 31.01 11.71 28.61
N GLN A 537 30.23 10.64 28.49
CA GLN A 537 30.64 9.40 27.82
C GLN A 537 30.32 9.41 26.32
N LYS A 538 31.21 8.81 25.52
CA LYS A 538 30.94 8.50 24.11
C LYS A 538 29.96 7.32 24.01
N TYR A 539 28.96 7.47 23.16
CA TYR A 539 27.89 6.52 22.94
C TYR A 539 27.70 6.26 21.45
N ALA A 540 27.09 5.13 21.10
CA ALA A 540 26.68 4.82 19.75
C ALA A 540 25.17 4.98 19.61
N LYS A 541 24.72 5.73 18.60
CA LYS A 541 23.32 5.76 18.18
C LYS A 541 23.18 5.10 16.82
N CYS A 542 22.20 4.21 16.65
CA CYS A 542 21.89 3.61 15.36
C CYS A 542 21.31 4.67 14.41
N ALA A 543 21.82 4.75 13.18
CA ALA A 543 21.42 5.74 12.19
C ALA A 543 19.95 5.61 11.73
N TYR A 544 19.35 4.42 11.86
CA TYR A 544 18.02 4.12 11.33
C TYR A 544 16.96 3.98 12.41
N CYS A 545 17.10 3.02 13.34
CA CYS A 545 16.09 2.76 14.38
C CYS A 545 16.31 3.52 15.70
N SER A 546 17.20 4.52 15.72
CA SER A 546 17.49 5.36 16.90
C SER A 546 17.99 4.66 18.19
N PHE A 547 18.20 3.34 18.20
CA PHE A 547 18.81 2.59 19.32
C PHE A 547 20.04 3.30 19.91
N VAL A 548 20.17 3.34 21.24
CA VAL A 548 21.27 4.05 21.94
C VAL A 548 21.99 3.09 22.88
N VAL A 549 23.30 2.93 22.71
CA VAL A 549 24.11 2.00 23.50
C VAL A 549 25.46 2.63 23.87
N HIS A 550 26.12 2.16 24.93
CA HIS A 550 27.52 2.52 25.18
C HIS A 550 28.40 2.06 24.00
N GLN A 551 29.49 2.76 23.70
CA GLN A 551 30.39 2.36 22.60
C GLN A 551 30.97 0.93 22.79
N LYS A 552 31.08 0.44 24.03
CA LYS A 552 31.51 -0.95 24.34
C LYS A 552 30.40 -2.00 24.14
N CYS A 553 29.15 -1.61 23.97
CA CYS A 553 28.00 -2.53 23.88
C CYS A 553 27.58 -2.82 22.42
N THR A 554 28.12 -2.11 21.43
CA THR A 554 27.73 -2.24 20.01
C THR A 554 27.96 -3.62 19.41
N SER A 555 28.91 -4.39 19.95
CA SER A 555 29.20 -5.79 19.58
C SER A 555 28.20 -6.79 20.17
N ASN A 556 27.49 -6.41 21.22
CA ASN A 556 26.62 -7.29 22.00
C ASN A 556 25.13 -6.95 21.79
N THR A 557 24.82 -5.95 20.96
CA THR A 557 23.45 -5.64 20.54
C THR A 557 23.01 -6.66 19.48
N PRO A 558 21.82 -7.29 19.59
CA PRO A 558 21.31 -8.17 18.54
C PRO A 558 21.09 -7.39 17.23
N ASN A 559 21.17 -8.10 16.10
CA ASN A 559 20.96 -7.55 14.75
C ASN A 559 19.47 -7.25 14.45
N SER A 560 18.81 -6.48 15.31
CA SER A 560 17.37 -6.18 15.25
C SER A 560 17.04 -4.85 14.54
N CYS A 561 17.93 -4.31 13.71
CA CYS A 561 17.80 -2.95 13.20
C CYS A 561 16.54 -2.75 12.36
N GLY A 562 15.70 -1.77 12.74
CA GLY A 562 14.45 -1.43 12.07
C GLY A 562 13.22 -2.23 12.55
N LEU A 563 13.39 -3.21 13.42
CA LEU A 563 12.28 -3.98 13.99
C LEU A 563 11.58 -3.17 15.12
N PRO A 564 10.23 -3.17 15.20
CA PRO A 564 9.52 -2.59 16.33
C PRO A 564 9.91 -3.26 17.66
N LEU A 565 10.08 -2.46 18.72
CA LEU A 565 10.64 -2.92 19.99
C LEU A 565 9.82 -4.06 20.64
N GLN A 566 8.50 -4.04 20.47
CA GLN A 566 7.57 -5.07 20.92
C GLN A 566 7.83 -6.43 20.24
N LEU A 567 8.12 -6.44 18.93
CA LEU A 567 8.44 -7.66 18.19
C LEU A 567 9.87 -8.15 18.48
N ALA A 568 10.81 -7.24 18.71
CA ALA A 568 12.20 -7.59 19.04
C ALA A 568 12.32 -8.42 20.33
N ALA A 569 11.46 -8.17 21.32
CA ALA A 569 11.42 -8.92 22.57
C ALA A 569 10.98 -10.40 22.40
N HIS A 570 10.16 -10.70 21.39
CA HIS A 570 9.71 -12.07 21.09
C HIS A 570 10.71 -12.86 20.23
N LEU A 571 11.55 -12.18 19.43
CA LEU A 571 12.58 -12.85 18.60
C LEU A 571 13.89 -13.13 19.35
N TYR A 572 14.21 -12.31 20.36
CA TYR A 572 15.47 -12.40 21.10
C TYR A 572 15.20 -12.49 22.62
N PRO A 573 15.20 -13.69 23.23
CA PRO A 573 15.00 -13.83 24.66
C PRO A 573 16.13 -13.13 25.42
N THR A 574 15.79 -12.04 26.11
CA THR A 574 16.75 -11.18 26.81
C THR A 574 17.29 -11.84 28.07
N SER A 575 18.29 -12.71 27.93
CA SER A 575 19.05 -13.21 29.08
C SER A 575 19.85 -12.05 29.72
N PRO A 576 19.61 -11.70 30.99
CA PRO A 576 20.27 -10.56 31.63
C PRO A 576 21.68 -10.97 32.08
N SER A 577 22.61 -11.04 31.13
CA SER A 577 24.02 -11.35 31.43
C SER A 577 24.68 -10.19 32.20
N LYS A 578 24.51 -10.20 33.53
CA LYS A 578 25.21 -9.32 34.49
C LYS A 578 26.71 -9.64 34.52
N ARG A 579 27.44 -9.35 33.44
CA ARG A 579 28.89 -9.13 33.52
C ARG A 579 29.13 -7.72 34.05
N GLN A 580 29.49 -7.62 35.32
CA GLN A 580 29.90 -6.35 35.94
C GLN A 580 31.08 -5.76 35.15
N CYS A 581 30.97 -4.50 34.74
CA CYS A 581 32.08 -3.72 34.20
C CYS A 581 32.54 -2.74 35.27
N SER A 582 33.11 -3.29 36.35
CA SER A 582 33.53 -2.60 37.56
C SER A 582 35.04 -2.61 37.70
N GLN A 583 35.70 -1.52 37.29
CA GLN A 583 36.99 -1.08 37.83
C GLN A 583 37.38 0.31 37.30
N ALA A 584 37.27 1.31 38.17
CA ALA A 584 38.06 2.54 38.25
C ALA A 584 37.46 3.41 39.37
N MET A 585 38.31 3.96 40.25
CA MET A 585 37.95 4.75 41.44
C MET A 585 37.25 3.96 42.55
N GLU A 586 38.08 3.29 43.37
CA GLU A 586 37.84 3.20 44.81
C GLU A 586 38.32 4.51 45.45
N ASP A 587 37.58 5.04 46.42
CA ASP A 587 38.05 5.56 47.72
C ASP A 587 36.87 6.25 48.46
N ASP A 588 36.89 6.19 49.80
CA ASP A 588 36.00 6.81 50.81
C ASP A 588 34.47 6.86 50.51
N ASN A 589 33.63 6.17 51.27
CA ASN A 589 33.46 6.36 52.71
C ASN A 589 32.75 5.16 53.40
N LYS A 590 32.76 5.12 54.74
CA LYS A 590 31.97 4.21 55.61
C LYS A 590 30.46 4.60 55.53
N GLU A 591 29.46 3.80 55.96
CA GLU A 591 29.36 3.04 57.21
C GLU A 591 28.06 2.18 57.25
N ASN A 592 28.01 1.22 58.19
CA ASN A 592 26.85 0.50 58.77
C ASN A 592 25.46 0.51 58.07
N ALA A 593 24.96 -0.70 57.73
CA ALA A 593 23.79 -1.29 58.43
C ALA A 593 23.62 -2.78 58.11
N SER A 594 23.31 -3.59 59.12
CA SER A 594 22.99 -5.02 58.99
C SER A 594 21.49 -5.27 59.17
N PHE A 595 20.89 -6.16 58.36
CA PHE A 595 19.76 -6.97 58.84
C PHE A 595 19.73 -8.37 58.22
N VAL A 596 18.86 -9.22 58.77
CA VAL A 596 18.95 -10.69 58.77
C VAL A 596 17.88 -11.35 57.88
N SER A 597 18.10 -12.64 57.57
CA SER A 597 17.21 -13.73 57.07
C SER A 597 15.68 -13.48 57.05
N THR A 598 14.88 -14.10 56.18
CA THR A 598 14.79 -15.54 55.83
C THR A 598 14.46 -15.76 54.33
N SER A 599 14.64 -16.93 53.68
CA SER A 599 14.08 -18.29 53.93
C SER A 599 12.52 -18.29 53.96
N SER A 600 11.80 -19.22 53.32
CA SER A 600 12.18 -20.31 52.40
C SER A 600 10.94 -20.80 51.62
N MET A 601 11.16 -21.65 50.60
CA MET A 601 10.17 -22.50 49.90
C MET A 601 8.93 -21.82 49.26
N ASP A 602 8.83 -21.89 47.94
CA ASP A 602 7.65 -22.54 47.34
C ASP A 602 8.02 -23.21 46.00
N SER A 603 7.57 -24.45 45.80
CA SER A 603 7.78 -25.27 44.59
C SER A 603 7.00 -26.58 44.65
N LYS A 604 5.65 -26.53 44.56
CA LYS A 604 4.78 -27.63 44.04
C LYS A 604 3.29 -27.23 44.04
N MET A 605 2.78 -26.65 42.95
CA MET A 605 1.39 -26.80 42.46
C MET A 605 1.12 -25.97 41.18
N ARG A 606 1.38 -26.55 40.00
CA ARG A 606 0.78 -26.10 38.71
C ARG A 606 0.66 -27.27 37.72
N ARG A 607 -0.43 -28.04 37.81
CA ARG A 607 -0.98 -28.90 36.75
C ARG A 607 -2.51 -28.99 36.95
N LEU A 608 -3.25 -29.08 35.84
CA LEU A 608 -4.72 -29.10 35.75
C LEU A 608 -5.33 -27.71 36.11
N SER A 609 -6.40 -27.22 35.47
CA SER A 609 -7.37 -27.87 34.58
C SER A 609 -7.71 -27.04 33.33
N ILE A 610 -8.19 -27.73 32.28
CA ILE A 610 -8.62 -27.25 30.95
C ILE A 610 -9.72 -28.23 30.49
N ASP A 611 -10.93 -27.88 30.05
CA ASP A 611 -11.68 -26.61 30.06
C ASP A 611 -13.19 -26.94 30.27
N LEU A 612 -14.00 -26.03 30.81
CA LEU A 612 -15.47 -26.20 30.84
C LEU A 612 -16.27 -24.88 30.88
N VAL A 613 -16.68 -24.36 29.72
CA VAL A 613 -17.87 -23.48 29.60
C VAL A 613 -18.69 -23.88 28.38
N ARG A 614 -19.91 -24.37 28.61
CA ARG A 614 -20.96 -24.51 27.58
C ARG A 614 -22.31 -24.19 28.23
N CYS A 615 -22.76 -22.96 28.06
CA CYS A 615 -24.10 -22.55 28.48
C CYS A 615 -24.92 -22.15 27.25
N ASN A 616 -26.14 -22.68 27.14
CA ASN A 616 -27.12 -22.16 26.20
C ASN A 616 -27.63 -20.82 26.72
N SER A 617 -27.97 -19.91 25.82
CA SER A 617 -28.92 -18.82 26.08
C SER A 617 -29.66 -18.53 24.78
N SER A 618 -30.96 -18.24 24.89
CA SER A 618 -31.87 -18.08 23.75
C SER A 618 -32.94 -17.06 24.13
N ILE A 619 -33.67 -16.58 23.12
CA ILE A 619 -34.83 -15.68 23.23
C ILE A 619 -34.49 -14.25 23.71
N MET A 620 -34.38 -13.33 22.75
CA MET A 620 -35.35 -12.24 22.59
C MET A 620 -35.03 -11.48 21.30
N SER A 621 -35.95 -11.52 20.33
CA SER A 621 -35.84 -10.74 19.08
C SER A 621 -36.91 -9.65 19.10
N THR A 622 -36.49 -8.39 19.11
CA THR A 622 -37.40 -7.23 19.02
C THR A 622 -37.63 -6.88 17.55
N GLY A 623 -38.73 -7.34 16.98
CA GLY A 623 -39.17 -6.92 15.66
C GLY A 623 -39.73 -5.49 15.67
N THR A 624 -39.42 -4.72 14.64
CA THR A 624 -40.04 -3.42 14.37
C THR A 624 -40.65 -3.44 12.96
N ASP A 625 -41.95 -3.67 12.87
CA ASP A 625 -42.69 -3.59 11.61
C ASP A 625 -42.91 -2.14 11.17
N LEU A 626 -42.70 -1.87 9.89
CA LEU A 626 -43.40 -0.82 9.15
C LEU A 626 -43.81 -1.38 7.78
N SER A 627 -45.11 -1.53 7.58
CA SER A 627 -45.71 -2.04 6.35
C SER A 627 -45.65 -1.00 5.21
N ILE A 628 -45.87 -1.42 3.96
CA ILE A 628 -47.03 -0.97 3.14
C ILE A 628 -47.16 -1.70 1.78
N THR A 629 -48.37 -2.23 1.57
CA THR A 629 -49.07 -2.63 0.32
C THR A 629 -48.38 -3.38 -0.83
N SER A 630 -48.94 -4.57 -1.05
CA SER A 630 -49.15 -5.32 -2.29
C SER A 630 -49.34 -4.54 -3.61
N SER A 631 -49.07 -5.23 -4.71
CA SER A 631 -49.92 -5.21 -5.91
C SER A 631 -49.97 -6.61 -6.52
N MET A 632 -51.08 -6.93 -7.20
CA MET A 632 -51.43 -8.30 -7.66
C MET A 632 -51.09 -8.57 -9.14
N LEU A 633 -51.32 -9.84 -9.52
CA LEU A 633 -51.44 -10.48 -10.84
C LEU A 633 -50.32 -11.51 -11.08
N ALA A 634 -50.53 -12.83 -11.16
CA ALA A 634 -51.57 -13.66 -11.83
C ALA A 634 -51.42 -13.65 -13.37
N SER A 635 -51.28 -14.77 -14.09
CA SER A 635 -51.14 -16.21 -13.72
C SER A 635 -50.56 -17.02 -14.90
N ASN A 636 -50.47 -18.35 -14.75
CA ASN A 636 -50.41 -19.41 -15.77
C ASN A 636 -49.04 -19.79 -16.39
N ASP A 637 -48.68 -21.05 -16.15
CA ASP A 637 -48.43 -22.12 -17.14
C ASP A 637 -47.89 -21.75 -18.53
N SER A 638 -46.76 -22.36 -18.90
CA SER A 638 -46.74 -23.47 -19.88
C SER A 638 -45.36 -24.14 -19.96
N ASN A 639 -45.28 -25.29 -20.62
CA ASN A 639 -44.07 -26.10 -20.77
C ASN A 639 -43.16 -25.65 -21.95
N ASP A 640 -42.01 -26.33 -21.99
CA ASP A 640 -41.35 -26.88 -23.17
C ASP A 640 -40.28 -26.08 -23.96
N ASP A 641 -39.30 -26.91 -24.33
CA ASP A 641 -38.43 -26.92 -25.50
C ASP A 641 -37.22 -25.98 -25.69
N SER A 642 -36.12 -26.69 -25.97
CA SER A 642 -35.07 -26.40 -26.97
C SER A 642 -33.92 -25.42 -26.68
N LEU A 643 -32.73 -26.02 -26.54
CA LEU A 643 -31.53 -25.78 -27.37
C LEU A 643 -31.29 -24.36 -27.95
N VAL A 644 -30.32 -23.65 -27.36
CA VAL A 644 -29.02 -23.32 -28.01
C VAL A 644 -27.90 -23.48 -26.98
#